data_AF-F2IDL3-F1
#
_entry.id   AF-F2IDL3-F1
#
_cell.length_a   1.000
_cell.length_b   1.000
_cell.length_c   1.000
_cell.angle_alpha   90.00
_cell.angle_beta   90.00
_cell.angle_gamma   90.00
#
_symmetry.space_group_name_H-M   'P 1'
#
loop_
_entity.id
_entity.type
_entity.pdbx_description
1 polymer ?
#
loop_
_entity_poly.entity_id
_entity_poly.type
_entity_poly.pdbx_seq_one_letter_code
_entity_poly.pdbx_strand_id
1 'polypeptide(L)'
;MQLFRKRKKKKLDELFDAFYYEADYTSNNLEFLVDLVAHFRPEKKEKNQPPVSIQPLLDYLQENAVKRYAMSVYLRNVFQNRKFTSILTDSGIIRDAYFIREVRERLASKILPEQPEPDTLQFLLNQVFYKQKDFEWIQEISILEINELIVLLDLDTIYDNEEDSSNSAITEIVSGISLLIQRISGRALEQDVLIMVPEYENVQSPFESFEKKLDVIITKIVRQRNFSVSGTDPDYLDLVELLKGCHQIINTAFDNSAKFGISLRVNQSLLRIRQQLFRIDALLPLLAIDSDEDKRDNSIYLTIKLIKYNCRKNNIRRLMLDSTQTIAYEVTQHTAKTGEHYITESKKEYMHMLLTAMGGGLIVGFLCLFKVVLGKAGVSDFGHAFLYSMNYAFGFILIYLLGFTLATKQPAMTAAAIVKSIEGGLSDSVNDADRHRSFAILFSHLFRSQFIAFVGNVFVAFPVALVLIWSLQGVVGFQIVNQHKSDVLLTDLNPIESWAILHAAIAGVFLFLSGIISGSISNKIKHKKIYNRIKEHPILKISLGKEGAKSFATWIEAKWAGVASNFWFGVFLGSTASIGIFLGLNLDIRHITFAAGNMALGLFGGDFHSGWYPILMGILGIGMIGFVNFIVSFALSLWLALRSRDIPLSEVKYLFHSVWLYFRHKPISFFFPVKNS
;
A
#
# COMPACT_ATOMS: atom_id res chain seq x y z
N MET A 1 30.79 -0.13 20.58
CA MET A 1 30.60 -1.29 19.67
C MET A 1 30.68 -2.58 20.49
N GLN A 2 29.57 -2.96 21.15
CA GLN A 2 29.39 -4.27 21.79
C GLN A 2 28.00 -4.78 21.36
N LEU A 3 27.87 -5.14 20.08
CA LEU A 3 26.62 -5.64 19.51
C LEU A 3 26.71 -7.17 19.42
N PHE A 4 25.80 -7.84 20.13
CA PHE A 4 25.48 -9.28 20.05
C PHE A 4 26.47 -10.27 20.69
N ARG A 5 26.63 -10.21 22.02
CA ARG A 5 26.84 -11.44 22.80
C ARG A 5 25.48 -11.87 23.34
N LYS A 6 25.02 -13.09 23.05
CA LYS A 6 23.92 -13.73 23.79
C LYS A 6 24.38 -13.81 25.26
N ARG A 7 24.15 -12.77 26.06
CA ARG A 7 24.34 -12.84 27.51
C ARG A 7 23.35 -13.88 28.02
N LYS A 8 23.86 -14.91 28.70
CA LYS A 8 23.04 -15.86 29.44
C LYS A 8 22.18 -15.05 30.39
N LYS A 9 20.86 -15.29 30.46
CA LYS A 9 19.97 -14.58 31.40
C LYS A 9 20.54 -14.76 32.80
N LYS A 10 21.04 -13.67 33.39
CA LYS A 10 21.48 -13.66 34.79
C LYS A 10 20.27 -13.98 35.68
N LYS A 11 20.50 -14.66 36.79
CA LYS A 11 19.46 -14.82 37.81
C LYS A 11 19.13 -13.46 38.40
N LEU A 12 17.93 -13.32 38.96
CA LEU A 12 17.46 -12.04 39.51
C LEU A 12 18.38 -11.56 40.65
N ASP A 13 18.80 -12.48 41.52
CA ASP A 13 19.74 -12.21 42.62
C ASP A 13 21.06 -11.62 42.11
N GLU A 14 21.68 -12.28 41.13
CA GLU A 14 22.96 -11.85 40.51
C GLU A 14 22.84 -10.47 39.84
N LEU A 15 21.67 -10.13 39.31
CA LEU A 15 21.38 -8.84 38.69
C LEU A 15 21.33 -7.72 39.72
N PHE A 16 20.56 -7.92 40.78
CA PHE A 16 20.40 -6.93 41.84
C PHE A 16 21.65 -6.80 42.72
N ASP A 17 22.41 -7.88 42.94
CA ASP A 17 23.68 -7.82 43.65
C ASP A 17 24.67 -6.94 42.89
N ALA A 18 24.86 -7.18 41.58
CA ALA A 18 25.73 -6.33 40.76
C ALA A 18 25.31 -4.86 40.78
N PHE A 19 24.01 -4.60 40.59
CA PHE A 19 23.44 -3.25 40.62
C PHE A 19 23.64 -2.53 41.97
N TYR A 20 23.49 -3.25 43.08
CA TYR A 20 23.66 -2.69 44.41
C TYR A 20 25.13 -2.49 44.78
N TYR A 21 26.00 -3.48 44.53
CA TYR A 21 27.42 -3.41 44.89
C TYR A 21 28.22 -2.42 44.06
N GLU A 22 27.82 -2.15 42.81
CA GLU A 22 28.43 -1.11 41.97
C GLU A 22 27.95 0.30 42.32
N ALA A 23 27.06 0.46 43.32
CA ALA A 23 26.41 1.72 43.71
C ALA A 23 25.71 2.43 42.54
N ASP A 24 25.25 1.67 41.55
CA ASP A 24 24.65 2.21 40.32
C ASP A 24 23.23 2.77 40.55
N TYR A 25 22.65 2.57 41.73
CA TYR A 25 21.30 3.01 42.08
C TYR A 25 21.14 4.52 42.32
N THR A 26 22.25 5.25 42.50
CA THR A 26 22.25 6.74 42.49
C THR A 26 22.62 7.31 41.12
N SER A 27 22.91 6.46 40.13
CA SER A 27 23.31 6.87 38.80
C SER A 27 22.10 6.93 37.85
N ASN A 28 22.30 7.58 36.70
CA ASN A 28 21.34 7.57 35.59
C ASN A 28 21.67 6.51 34.52
N ASN A 29 22.51 5.52 34.87
CA ASN A 29 22.90 4.44 33.98
C ASN A 29 21.70 3.54 33.68
N LEU A 30 21.51 3.18 32.41
CA LEU A 30 20.38 2.36 31.97
C LEU A 30 20.70 0.86 31.91
N GLU A 31 21.94 0.45 32.16
CA GLU A 31 22.37 -0.95 32.02
C GLU A 31 21.54 -1.92 32.87
N PHE A 32 21.26 -1.56 34.13
CA PHE A 32 20.42 -2.38 35.01
C PHE A 32 19.01 -2.57 34.45
N LEU A 33 18.33 -1.49 34.02
CA LEU A 33 17.00 -1.57 33.40
C LEU A 33 17.01 -2.40 32.12
N VAL A 34 18.04 -2.25 31.29
CA VAL A 34 18.19 -3.02 30.04
C VAL A 34 18.32 -4.52 30.35
N ASP A 35 19.14 -4.90 31.32
CA ASP A 35 19.33 -6.29 31.71
C ASP A 35 18.09 -6.87 32.42
N LEU A 36 17.39 -6.08 33.25
CA LEU A 36 16.13 -6.47 33.91
C LEU A 36 15.03 -6.75 32.89
N VAL A 37 14.83 -5.85 31.91
CA VAL A 37 13.87 -6.07 30.83
C VAL A 37 14.30 -7.26 29.97
N ALA A 38 15.60 -7.45 29.72
CA ALA A 38 16.09 -8.62 29.00
C ALA A 38 15.84 -9.95 29.75
N HIS A 39 15.80 -9.94 31.08
CA HIS A 39 15.47 -11.10 31.91
C HIS A 39 14.03 -11.58 31.64
N PHE A 40 13.05 -10.67 31.67
CA PHE A 40 11.63 -10.99 31.42
C PHE A 40 11.28 -11.15 29.94
N ARG A 41 12.09 -10.58 29.03
CA ARG A 41 11.84 -10.67 27.58
C ARG A 41 11.84 -12.13 27.09
N PRO A 42 10.78 -12.58 26.39
CA PRO A 42 10.72 -13.93 25.84
C PRO A 42 11.67 -14.09 24.62
N GLU A 43 12.33 -15.24 24.50
CA GLU A 43 13.26 -15.50 23.38
C GLU A 43 12.56 -15.79 22.05
N LYS A 44 11.40 -16.47 22.10
CA LYS A 44 10.50 -16.73 20.96
C LYS A 44 9.07 -16.71 21.46
N LYS A 45 8.19 -15.95 20.82
CA LYS A 45 6.75 -15.95 21.06
C LYS A 45 6.13 -17.09 20.24
N GLU A 46 5.89 -18.23 20.87
CA GLU A 46 5.13 -19.33 20.27
C GLU A 46 3.63 -19.13 20.56
N LYS A 47 2.75 -19.66 19.71
CA LYS A 47 1.28 -19.42 19.77
C LYS A 47 0.62 -19.83 21.10
N ASN A 48 1.29 -20.63 21.94
CA ASN A 48 0.74 -21.24 23.15
C ASN A 48 1.60 -20.98 24.40
N GLN A 49 2.47 -19.97 24.42
CA GLN A 49 3.20 -19.63 25.65
C GLN A 49 2.28 -18.93 26.67
N PRO A 50 2.44 -19.21 27.97
CA PRO A 50 1.73 -18.46 29.02
C PRO A 50 2.13 -16.98 28.96
N PRO A 51 1.25 -16.07 29.39
CA PRO A 51 1.57 -14.65 29.47
C PRO A 51 2.79 -14.43 30.36
N VAL A 52 3.56 -13.38 30.04
CA VAL A 52 4.72 -13.01 30.85
C VAL A 52 4.22 -12.48 32.20
N SER A 53 4.63 -13.12 33.29
CA SER A 53 4.35 -12.68 34.66
C SER A 53 5.59 -12.07 35.27
N ILE A 54 5.40 -10.95 35.99
CA ILE A 54 6.47 -10.31 36.78
C ILE A 54 6.41 -10.71 38.25
N GLN A 55 5.59 -11.69 38.64
CA GLN A 55 5.51 -12.20 40.01
C GLN A 55 6.88 -12.54 40.63
N PRO A 56 7.83 -13.18 39.92
CA PRO A 56 9.16 -13.45 40.48
C PRO A 56 9.94 -12.19 40.89
N LEU A 57 9.68 -11.05 40.25
CA LEU A 57 10.25 -9.75 40.65
C LEU A 57 9.59 -9.23 41.93
N LEU A 58 8.27 -9.34 42.02
CA LEU A 58 7.49 -8.91 43.19
C LEU A 58 7.93 -9.68 44.43
N ASP A 59 7.95 -11.01 44.36
CA ASP A 59 8.36 -11.90 45.46
C ASP A 59 9.77 -11.52 45.94
N TYR A 60 10.71 -11.34 45.01
CA TYR A 60 12.08 -10.97 45.33
C TYR A 60 12.20 -9.60 46.02
N LEU A 61 11.44 -8.60 45.56
CA LEU A 61 11.44 -7.25 46.14
C LEU A 61 10.75 -7.22 47.51
N GLN A 62 9.77 -8.08 47.75
CA GLN A 62 9.14 -8.25 49.06
C GLN A 62 10.12 -8.85 50.09
N GLU A 63 10.92 -9.83 49.67
CA GLU A 63 11.92 -10.48 50.53
C GLU A 63 13.16 -9.60 50.79
N ASN A 64 13.47 -8.64 49.90
CA ASN A 64 14.70 -7.84 49.95
C ASN A 64 14.45 -6.33 50.08
N ALA A 65 14.12 -5.86 51.29
CA ALA A 65 13.78 -4.45 51.55
C ALA A 65 14.86 -3.43 51.13
N VAL A 66 16.15 -3.75 51.31
CA VAL A 66 17.27 -2.84 50.93
C VAL A 66 17.35 -2.67 49.42
N LYS A 67 17.25 -3.77 48.67
CA LYS A 67 17.30 -3.77 47.21
C LYS A 67 16.04 -3.11 46.61
N ARG A 68 14.90 -3.29 47.25
CA ARG A 68 13.65 -2.57 46.93
C ARG A 68 13.80 -1.06 47.05
N TYR A 69 14.37 -0.57 48.16
CA TYR A 69 14.64 0.84 48.35
C TYR A 69 15.61 1.38 47.29
N ALA A 70 16.70 0.66 47.02
CA ALA A 70 17.67 1.03 45.97
C ALA A 70 17.01 1.12 44.58
N MET A 71 16.14 0.18 44.22
CA MET A 71 15.39 0.21 42.96
C MET A 71 14.42 1.39 42.88
N SER A 72 13.71 1.72 43.97
CA SER A 72 12.81 2.87 44.02
C SER A 72 13.56 4.18 43.76
N VAL A 73 14.66 4.42 44.50
CA VAL A 73 15.52 5.61 44.33
C VAL A 73 16.06 5.70 42.90
N TYR A 74 16.54 4.59 42.36
CA TYR A 74 17.06 4.53 41.01
C TYR A 74 16.00 4.85 39.94
N LEU A 75 14.80 4.28 40.04
CA LEU A 75 13.74 4.56 39.07
C LEU A 75 13.32 6.04 39.15
N ARG A 76 13.19 6.61 40.35
CA ARG A 76 12.94 8.05 40.52
C ARG A 76 14.01 8.88 39.81
N ASN A 77 15.30 8.63 40.07
CA ASN A 77 16.41 9.33 39.41
C ASN A 77 16.41 9.17 37.89
N VAL A 78 16.17 7.94 37.42
CA VAL A 78 16.17 7.63 35.99
C VAL A 78 15.01 8.32 35.29
N PHE A 79 13.83 8.46 35.88
CA PHE A 79 12.69 9.14 35.23
C PHE A 79 12.67 10.65 35.46
N GLN A 80 13.39 11.16 36.46
CA GLN A 80 13.39 12.57 36.82
C GLN A 80 13.82 13.49 35.66
N ASN A 81 13.15 14.64 35.53
CA ASN A 81 13.45 15.69 34.57
C ASN A 81 13.50 15.25 33.09
N ARG A 82 12.85 14.13 32.73
CA ARG A 82 12.83 13.65 31.35
C ARG A 82 11.65 14.15 30.55
N LYS A 83 11.91 14.98 29.55
CA LYS A 83 10.89 15.44 28.60
C LYS A 83 10.32 14.29 27.79
N PHE A 84 9.00 14.25 27.61
CA PHE A 84 8.32 13.22 26.82
C PHE A 84 7.26 13.74 25.82
N THR A 85 7.13 15.05 25.66
CA THR A 85 6.24 15.68 24.66
C THR A 85 6.50 15.19 23.22
N SER A 86 7.76 14.96 22.83
CA SER A 86 8.11 14.49 21.47
C SER A 86 7.62 13.07 21.19
N ILE A 87 7.71 12.16 22.16
CA ILE A 87 7.22 10.79 21.98
C ILE A 87 5.68 10.75 21.93
N LEU A 88 5.00 11.65 22.66
CA LEU A 88 3.56 11.82 22.57
C LEU A 88 3.11 12.28 21.17
N THR A 89 3.87 13.18 20.55
CA THR A 89 3.42 13.94 19.37
C THR A 89 3.96 13.44 18.03
N ASP A 90 5.13 12.80 18.01
CA ASP A 90 5.84 12.41 16.78
C ASP A 90 6.02 10.88 16.63
N SER A 91 6.13 10.14 17.73
CA SER A 91 6.50 8.72 17.69
C SER A 91 5.40 7.85 17.06
N GLY A 92 5.72 7.20 15.94
CA GLY A 92 4.80 6.33 15.20
C GLY A 92 3.72 7.05 14.40
N ILE A 93 3.80 8.38 14.30
CA ILE A 93 2.95 9.21 13.43
C ILE A 93 3.68 9.44 12.11
N ILE A 94 2.94 9.45 11.00
CA ILE A 94 3.48 9.80 9.67
C ILE A 94 4.08 11.21 9.72
N ARG A 95 5.35 11.36 9.34
CA ARG A 95 6.06 12.65 9.37
C ARG A 95 5.91 13.39 8.05
N ASP A 96 5.89 12.64 6.96
CA ASP A 96 5.97 13.18 5.61
C ASP A 96 4.68 13.04 4.80
N ALA A 97 4.35 14.09 4.03
CA ALA A 97 3.28 14.01 3.04
C ALA A 97 3.67 13.17 1.81
N TYR A 98 4.98 12.95 1.58
CA TYR A 98 5.52 12.14 0.51
C TYR A 98 5.90 10.74 1.03
N PHE A 99 5.01 9.80 0.73
CA PHE A 99 5.14 8.39 1.11
C PHE A 99 6.51 7.75 0.85
N ILE A 100 7.13 7.98 -0.32
CA ILE A 100 8.44 7.38 -0.65
C ILE A 100 9.55 7.91 0.27
N ARG A 101 9.49 9.20 0.63
CA ARG A 101 10.44 9.80 1.56
C ARG A 101 10.27 9.19 2.96
N GLU A 102 9.04 9.05 3.44
CA GLU A 102 8.73 8.39 4.71
C GLU A 102 9.21 6.92 4.75
N VAL A 103 8.97 6.15 3.67
CA VAL A 103 9.44 4.76 3.57
C VAL A 103 10.97 4.70 3.61
N ARG A 104 11.65 5.58 2.87
CA ARG A 104 13.12 5.66 2.85
C ARG A 104 13.67 6.03 4.22
N GLU A 105 13.07 6.99 4.91
CA GLU A 105 13.48 7.41 6.26
C GLU A 105 13.31 6.27 7.26
N ARG A 106 12.16 5.58 7.28
CA ARG A 106 11.97 4.44 8.18
C ARG A 106 12.90 3.26 7.86
N LEU A 107 13.27 3.06 6.59
CA LEU A 107 14.29 2.08 6.20
C LEU A 107 15.67 2.48 6.70
N ALA A 108 16.06 3.74 6.50
CA ALA A 108 17.33 4.28 7.01
C ALA A 108 17.40 4.14 8.54
N SER A 109 16.32 4.45 9.25
CA SER A 109 16.20 4.32 10.71
C SER A 109 16.21 2.88 11.23
N LYS A 110 16.13 1.86 10.34
CA LYS A 110 16.41 0.46 10.71
C LYS A 110 17.90 0.12 10.66
N ILE A 111 18.65 0.79 9.79
CA ILE A 111 20.10 0.61 9.64
C ILE A 111 20.82 1.47 10.68
N LEU A 112 20.43 2.74 10.78
CA LEU A 112 20.97 3.71 11.73
C LEU A 112 19.79 4.41 12.43
N PRO A 113 19.33 3.89 13.59
CA PRO A 113 18.21 4.49 14.31
C PRO A 113 18.51 5.92 14.76
N GLU A 114 17.54 6.82 14.59
CA GLU A 114 17.58 8.15 15.21
C GLU A 114 17.72 8.03 16.74
N GLN A 115 18.69 8.74 17.30
CA GLN A 115 18.91 8.82 18.74
C GLN A 115 18.43 10.18 19.25
N PRO A 116 17.36 10.22 20.07
CA PRO A 116 16.90 11.41 20.77
C PRO A 116 17.95 11.92 21.76
N GLU A 117 17.75 13.14 22.25
CA GLU A 117 18.63 13.72 23.28
C GLU A 117 18.61 12.88 24.57
N PRO A 118 19.76 12.74 25.26
CA PRO A 118 19.88 11.87 26.43
C PRO A 118 18.99 12.23 27.62
N ASP A 119 18.45 13.45 27.69
CA ASP A 119 17.52 13.94 28.71
C ASP A 119 16.05 13.61 28.37
N THR A 120 15.76 12.98 27.24
CA THR A 120 14.38 12.63 26.87
C THR A 120 13.96 11.25 27.35
N LEU A 121 12.66 11.07 27.61
CA LEU A 121 12.09 9.74 27.88
C LEU A 121 12.18 8.83 26.65
N GLN A 122 12.14 9.43 25.45
CA GLN A 122 12.30 8.69 24.21
C GLN A 122 13.67 8.02 24.13
N PHE A 123 14.75 8.68 24.58
CA PHE A 123 16.07 8.07 24.67
C PHE A 123 16.07 6.83 25.58
N LEU A 124 15.53 6.96 26.79
CA LEU A 124 15.41 5.84 27.74
C LEU A 124 14.66 4.66 27.11
N LEU A 125 13.49 4.90 26.54
CA LEU A 125 12.67 3.85 25.94
C LEU A 125 13.37 3.20 24.73
N ASN A 126 14.19 3.94 23.98
CA ASN A 126 14.99 3.37 22.89
C ASN A 126 16.04 2.38 23.38
N GLN A 127 16.68 2.65 24.52
CA GLN A 127 17.71 1.79 25.08
C GLN A 127 17.09 0.54 25.73
N VAL A 128 16.04 0.73 26.52
CA VAL A 128 15.39 -0.35 27.30
C VAL A 128 14.52 -1.26 26.41
N PHE A 129 13.65 -0.65 25.60
CA PHE A 129 12.68 -1.35 24.73
C PHE A 129 13.06 -1.25 23.25
N TYR A 130 14.27 -1.73 22.91
CA TYR A 130 14.84 -1.60 21.57
C TYR A 130 14.22 -2.54 20.51
N LYS A 131 13.44 -3.56 20.90
CA LYS A 131 12.81 -4.48 19.93
C LYS A 131 11.37 -4.07 19.62
N GLN A 132 10.99 -4.09 18.34
CA GLN A 132 9.62 -3.75 17.90
C GLN A 132 8.52 -4.61 18.55
N LYS A 133 8.87 -5.84 18.97
CA LYS A 133 7.95 -6.80 19.61
C LYS A 133 7.89 -6.66 21.13
N ASP A 134 8.65 -5.75 21.75
CA ASP A 134 8.67 -5.63 23.20
C ASP A 134 7.29 -5.23 23.76
N PHE A 135 6.60 -4.34 23.07
CA PHE A 135 5.21 -4.01 23.40
C PHE A 135 4.28 -5.23 23.43
N GLU A 136 4.52 -6.27 22.62
CA GLU A 136 3.59 -7.40 22.50
C GLU A 136 3.49 -8.27 23.76
N TRP A 137 4.56 -8.36 24.55
CA TRP A 137 4.57 -9.12 25.81
C TRP A 137 4.32 -8.24 27.03
N ILE A 138 4.71 -6.96 26.98
CA ILE A 138 4.49 -6.01 28.07
C ILE A 138 2.99 -5.79 28.30
N GLN A 139 2.20 -5.70 27.22
CA GLN A 139 0.74 -5.58 27.33
C GLN A 139 0.05 -6.86 27.84
N GLU A 140 0.77 -7.99 27.93
CA GLU A 140 0.23 -9.27 28.42
C GLU A 140 0.47 -9.45 29.93
N ILE A 141 1.32 -8.61 30.54
CA ILE A 141 1.53 -8.58 31.98
C ILE A 141 0.23 -8.15 32.65
N SER A 142 -0.14 -8.82 33.75
CA SER A 142 -1.34 -8.48 34.50
C SER A 142 -1.28 -7.05 35.03
N ILE A 143 -2.36 -6.28 34.86
CA ILE A 143 -2.49 -4.93 35.41
C ILE A 143 -2.32 -4.95 36.95
N LEU A 144 -2.76 -6.02 37.61
CA LEU A 144 -2.64 -6.20 39.05
C LEU A 144 -1.17 -6.32 39.48
N GLU A 145 -0.35 -7.07 38.74
CA GLU A 145 1.08 -7.23 39.02
C GLU A 145 1.82 -5.89 38.84
N ILE A 146 1.45 -5.10 37.82
CA ILE A 146 2.05 -3.77 37.59
C ILE A 146 1.65 -2.79 38.71
N ASN A 147 0.38 -2.82 39.12
CA ASN A 147 -0.12 -2.02 40.23
C ASN A 147 0.60 -2.40 41.55
N GLU A 148 0.77 -3.69 41.82
CA GLU A 148 1.52 -4.17 42.99
C GLU A 148 2.98 -3.69 42.96
N LEU A 149 3.64 -3.72 41.79
CA LEU A 149 5.00 -3.21 41.65
C LEU A 149 5.10 -1.71 41.96
N ILE A 150 4.16 -0.91 41.47
CA ILE A 150 4.12 0.55 41.71
C ILE A 150 3.91 0.85 43.18
N VAL A 151 2.99 0.15 43.85
CA VAL A 151 2.75 0.30 45.29
C VAL A 151 3.96 -0.15 46.11
N LEU A 152 4.57 -1.29 45.74
CA LEU A 152 5.72 -1.84 46.45
C LEU A 152 6.95 -0.93 46.37
N LEU A 153 7.11 -0.19 45.26
CA LEU A 153 8.21 0.74 45.03
C LEU A 153 7.90 2.18 45.42
N ASP A 154 6.66 2.48 45.85
CA ASP A 154 6.21 3.83 46.19
C ASP A 154 6.49 4.84 45.05
N LEU A 155 6.14 4.49 43.80
CA LEU A 155 6.42 5.36 42.66
C LEU A 155 5.38 6.47 42.52
N ASP A 156 5.84 7.67 42.17
CA ASP A 156 4.98 8.83 41.93
C ASP A 156 4.08 8.62 40.70
N THR A 157 2.88 9.17 40.76
CA THR A 157 1.93 9.21 39.64
C THR A 157 2.20 10.41 38.75
N ILE A 158 1.61 10.43 37.54
CA ILE A 158 1.72 11.56 36.61
C ILE A 158 1.07 12.86 37.13
N TYR A 159 0.37 12.81 38.26
CA TYR A 159 -0.36 13.92 38.88
C TYR A 159 0.36 14.49 40.11
N ASP A 160 1.37 13.79 40.61
CA ASP A 160 2.12 14.25 41.78
C ASP A 160 3.09 15.37 41.35
N ASN A 161 2.98 16.53 42.01
CA ASN A 161 3.71 17.74 41.63
C ASN A 161 5.13 17.73 42.25
N GLU A 162 6.16 17.91 41.42
CA GLU A 162 7.42 18.50 41.90
C GLU A 162 7.18 19.99 42.22
N GLU A 163 7.95 20.58 43.15
CA GLU A 163 7.72 21.92 43.72
C GLU A 163 7.57 23.07 42.68
N ASP A 164 8.02 22.85 41.44
CA ASP A 164 7.83 23.71 40.27
C ASP A 164 6.76 23.17 39.30
N SER A 165 5.58 23.79 39.29
CA SER A 165 4.41 23.41 38.47
C SER A 165 4.58 23.56 36.95
N SER A 166 5.74 24.03 36.47
CA SER A 166 6.02 24.23 35.04
C SER A 166 6.42 22.94 34.31
N ASN A 167 6.93 21.93 35.03
CA ASN A 167 7.47 20.69 34.46
C ASN A 167 6.71 19.42 34.91
N SER A 168 5.42 19.50 35.21
CA SER A 168 4.65 18.30 35.58
C SER A 168 4.32 17.43 34.36
N ALA A 169 4.15 16.12 34.58
CA ALA A 169 3.79 15.20 33.50
C ALA A 169 2.45 15.58 32.83
N ILE A 170 1.50 16.14 33.59
CA ILE A 170 0.23 16.64 33.05
C ILE A 170 0.41 17.85 32.14
N THR A 171 1.32 18.80 32.45
CA THR A 171 1.57 19.93 31.55
C THR A 171 2.18 19.47 30.23
N GLU A 172 3.03 18.44 30.23
CA GLU A 172 3.54 17.81 29.01
C GLU A 172 2.44 17.10 28.20
N ILE A 173 1.50 16.40 28.86
CA ILE A 173 0.36 15.75 28.19
C ILE A 173 -0.52 16.79 27.52
N VAL A 174 -0.90 17.84 28.24
CA VAL A 174 -1.71 18.95 27.74
C VAL A 174 -1.02 19.68 26.59
N SER A 175 0.28 19.96 26.72
CA SER A 175 1.10 20.54 25.65
C SER A 175 1.15 19.65 24.42
N GLY A 176 1.24 18.32 24.62
CA GLY A 176 1.16 17.33 23.57
C GLY A 176 -0.18 17.35 22.84
N ILE A 177 -1.30 17.39 23.57
CA ILE A 177 -2.66 17.51 22.99
C ILE A 177 -2.79 18.82 22.19
N SER A 178 -2.35 19.95 22.76
CA SER A 178 -2.39 21.27 22.11
C SER A 178 -1.62 21.28 20.79
N LEU A 179 -0.38 20.77 20.78
CA LEU A 179 0.43 20.68 19.57
C LEU A 179 -0.18 19.71 18.54
N LEU A 180 -0.78 18.61 18.98
CA LEU A 180 -1.48 17.68 18.08
C LEU A 180 -2.69 18.36 17.40
N ILE A 181 -3.55 19.04 18.17
CA ILE A 181 -4.73 19.69 17.59
C ILE A 181 -4.33 20.83 16.66
N GLN A 182 -3.35 21.67 17.02
CA GLN A 182 -2.84 22.73 16.13
C GLN A 182 -2.36 22.18 14.78
N ARG A 183 -1.60 21.08 14.81
CA ARG A 183 -1.14 20.40 13.59
C ARG A 183 -2.29 19.79 12.79
N ILE A 184 -3.35 19.32 13.45
CA ILE A 184 -4.56 18.80 12.79
C ILE A 184 -5.32 19.95 12.14
N SER A 185 -5.65 21.02 12.88
CA SER A 185 -6.37 22.19 12.40
C SER A 185 -5.72 22.75 11.13
N GLY A 186 -4.39 22.99 11.16
CA GLY A 186 -3.67 23.51 10.00
C GLY A 186 -3.78 22.63 8.75
N ARG A 187 -3.76 21.29 8.89
CA ARG A 187 -3.84 20.36 7.75
C ARG A 187 -5.26 20.10 7.28
N ALA A 188 -6.22 20.03 8.21
CA ALA A 188 -7.62 19.80 7.89
C ALA A 188 -8.22 20.96 7.09
N LEU A 189 -7.68 22.17 7.29
CA LEU A 189 -8.04 23.38 6.56
C LEU A 189 -7.30 23.54 5.22
N GLU A 190 -6.40 22.61 4.85
CA GLU A 190 -5.81 22.64 3.51
C GLU A 190 -6.89 22.38 2.45
N GLN A 191 -6.83 23.12 1.34
CA GLN A 191 -7.80 23.01 0.26
C GLN A 191 -7.95 21.58 -0.29
N ASP A 192 -6.86 20.82 -0.28
CA ASP A 192 -6.83 19.44 -0.73
C ASP A 192 -7.70 18.50 0.14
N VAL A 193 -7.91 18.83 1.43
CA VAL A 193 -8.84 18.14 2.35
C VAL A 193 -10.24 18.74 2.27
N LEU A 194 -10.37 20.07 2.26
CA LEU A 194 -11.67 20.77 2.22
C LEU A 194 -12.51 20.39 0.98
N ILE A 195 -11.88 20.12 -0.17
CA ILE A 195 -12.58 19.64 -1.36
C ILE A 195 -13.37 18.35 -1.11
N MET A 196 -12.93 17.51 -0.16
CA MET A 196 -13.59 16.25 0.20
C MET A 196 -14.73 16.41 1.20
N VAL A 197 -14.80 17.55 1.89
CA VAL A 197 -15.79 17.87 2.93
C VAL A 197 -16.40 19.26 2.71
N PRO A 198 -17.01 19.52 1.53
CA PRO A 198 -17.54 20.86 1.20
C PRO A 198 -18.66 21.31 2.14
N GLU A 199 -19.36 20.37 2.77
CA GLU A 199 -20.42 20.63 3.76
C GLU A 199 -19.91 21.36 5.01
N TYR A 200 -18.59 21.28 5.27
CA TYR A 200 -17.94 21.88 6.43
C TYR A 200 -17.14 23.15 6.08
N GLU A 201 -17.21 23.66 4.84
CA GLU A 201 -16.48 24.86 4.40
C GLU A 201 -17.00 26.14 5.07
N ASN A 202 -18.30 26.19 5.40
CA ASN A 202 -18.98 27.37 5.97
C ASN A 202 -19.43 27.18 7.43
N VAL A 203 -19.03 26.09 8.08
CA VAL A 203 -19.38 25.78 9.48
C VAL A 203 -18.16 26.06 10.36
N GLN A 204 -18.37 26.57 11.57
CA GLN A 204 -17.27 26.72 12.53
C GLN A 204 -16.62 25.35 12.75
N SER A 205 -15.32 25.28 12.51
CA SER A 205 -14.61 24.01 12.50
C SER A 205 -14.57 23.39 13.91
N PRO A 206 -14.98 22.12 14.09
CA PRO A 206 -14.79 21.40 15.35
C PRO A 206 -13.34 21.43 15.85
N PHE A 207 -12.36 21.48 14.94
CA PHE A 207 -10.94 21.57 15.29
C PHE A 207 -10.61 22.89 16.02
N GLU A 208 -11.13 24.01 15.52
CA GLU A 208 -10.93 25.33 16.14
C GLU A 208 -11.68 25.44 17.48
N SER A 209 -12.91 24.93 17.53
CA SER A 209 -13.70 24.90 18.77
C SER A 209 -13.03 24.02 19.83
N PHE A 210 -12.45 22.89 19.44
CA PHE A 210 -11.67 22.04 20.36
C PHE A 210 -10.46 22.78 20.91
N GLU A 211 -9.70 23.49 20.08
CA GLU A 211 -8.52 24.26 20.52
C GLU A 211 -8.90 25.32 21.55
N LYS A 212 -9.94 26.13 21.26
CA LYS A 212 -10.44 27.16 22.20
C LYS A 212 -10.88 26.57 23.53
N LYS A 213 -11.59 25.43 23.49
CA LYS A 213 -12.07 24.75 24.69
C LYS A 213 -10.94 24.11 25.48
N LEU A 214 -9.93 23.58 24.80
CA LEU A 214 -8.74 23.02 25.43
C LEU A 214 -8.03 24.12 26.23
N ASP A 215 -7.81 25.31 25.65
CA ASP A 215 -7.16 26.44 26.32
C ASP A 215 -7.85 26.86 27.63
N VAL A 216 -9.19 26.73 27.71
CA VAL A 216 -9.94 26.93 28.95
C VAL A 216 -9.51 25.93 30.02
N ILE A 217 -9.40 24.64 29.66
CA ILE A 217 -8.92 23.59 30.58
C ILE A 217 -7.45 23.80 30.94
N ILE A 218 -6.58 24.14 29.98
CA ILE A 218 -5.15 24.45 30.25
C ILE A 218 -5.06 25.56 31.31
N THR A 219 -5.84 26.62 31.14
CA THR A 219 -5.85 27.76 32.05
C THR A 219 -6.28 27.35 33.46
N LYS A 220 -7.27 26.44 33.58
CA LYS A 220 -7.69 25.89 34.87
C LYS A 220 -6.58 25.07 35.53
N ILE A 221 -5.97 24.15 34.78
CA ILE A 221 -4.87 23.28 35.26
C ILE A 221 -3.65 24.11 35.73
N VAL A 222 -3.24 25.12 34.95
CA VAL A 222 -2.05 25.93 35.28
C VAL A 222 -2.30 26.88 36.46
N ARG A 223 -3.51 27.45 36.59
CA ARG A 223 -3.79 28.46 37.62
C ARG A 223 -4.23 27.89 38.97
N GLN A 224 -4.71 26.64 39.01
CA GLN A 224 -5.27 26.04 40.21
C GLN A 224 -4.46 24.81 40.63
N ARG A 225 -3.63 24.94 41.69
CA ARG A 225 -2.71 23.89 42.16
C ARG A 225 -3.36 22.54 42.53
N ASN A 226 -4.66 22.52 42.83
CA ASN A 226 -5.42 21.32 43.22
C ASN A 226 -6.59 21.01 42.27
N PHE A 227 -6.57 21.57 41.05
CA PHE A 227 -7.66 21.33 40.11
C PHE A 227 -7.48 19.99 39.41
N SER A 228 -8.35 19.05 39.74
CA SER A 228 -8.60 17.83 38.96
C SER A 228 -9.84 18.05 38.10
N VAL A 229 -9.74 17.77 36.81
CA VAL A 229 -10.93 17.72 35.94
C VAL A 229 -11.68 16.44 36.31
N SER A 230 -12.94 16.54 36.72
CA SER A 230 -13.80 15.35 36.87
C SER A 230 -14.20 14.83 35.49
N GLY A 231 -14.42 13.52 35.36
CA GLY A 231 -15.00 12.95 34.13
C GLY A 231 -16.38 13.50 33.78
N THR A 232 -17.06 14.10 34.76
CA THR A 232 -18.37 14.73 34.64
C THR A 232 -18.33 16.25 34.42
N ASP A 233 -17.14 16.86 34.35
CA ASP A 233 -17.00 18.30 34.10
C ASP A 233 -17.61 18.63 32.71
N PRO A 234 -18.56 19.58 32.63
CA PRO A 234 -19.17 19.96 31.35
C PRO A 234 -18.16 20.36 30.29
N ASP A 235 -17.09 21.06 30.68
CA ASP A 235 -16.06 21.50 29.74
C ASP A 235 -15.26 20.32 29.16
N TYR A 236 -15.07 19.28 29.96
CA TYR A 236 -14.42 18.04 29.52
C TYR A 236 -15.32 17.21 28.60
N LEU A 237 -16.60 17.07 28.96
CA LEU A 237 -17.58 16.37 28.12
C LEU A 237 -17.74 17.04 26.75
N ASP A 238 -17.75 18.38 26.73
CA ASP A 238 -17.74 19.16 25.49
C ASP A 238 -16.49 18.88 24.64
N LEU A 239 -15.29 18.76 25.22
CA LEU A 239 -14.08 18.38 24.48
C LEU A 239 -14.20 16.99 23.86
N VAL A 240 -14.74 16.02 24.61
CA VAL A 240 -14.96 14.66 24.11
C VAL A 240 -15.95 14.67 22.94
N GLU A 241 -17.00 15.48 22.99
CA GLU A 241 -17.94 15.64 21.88
C GLU A 241 -17.31 16.32 20.66
N LEU A 242 -16.55 17.40 20.86
CA LEU A 242 -15.82 18.09 19.79
C LEU A 242 -14.80 17.16 19.11
N LEU A 243 -14.13 16.30 19.88
CA LEU A 243 -13.20 15.30 19.33
C LEU A 243 -13.93 14.29 18.44
N LYS A 244 -15.13 13.83 18.83
CA LYS A 244 -15.97 12.98 17.97
C LYS A 244 -16.32 13.70 16.67
N GLY A 245 -16.66 14.99 16.72
CA GLY A 245 -16.90 15.82 15.53
C GLY A 245 -15.66 15.91 14.62
N CYS A 246 -14.48 16.06 15.20
CA CYS A 246 -13.21 16.02 14.47
C CYS A 246 -13.00 14.68 13.72
N HIS A 247 -13.29 13.56 14.38
CA HIS A 247 -13.25 12.23 13.75
C HIS A 247 -14.26 12.09 12.61
N GLN A 248 -15.48 12.58 12.81
CA GLN A 248 -16.53 12.52 11.79
C GLN A 248 -16.11 13.23 10.50
N ILE A 249 -15.58 14.45 10.58
CA ILE A 249 -15.10 15.19 9.39
C ILE A 249 -14.07 14.36 8.61
N ILE A 250 -13.10 13.77 9.31
CA ILE A 250 -12.04 12.99 8.67
C ILE A 250 -12.57 11.70 8.07
N ASN A 251 -13.49 11.02 8.75
CA ASN A 251 -14.14 9.82 8.21
C ASN A 251 -14.99 10.16 6.98
N THR A 252 -15.78 11.24 7.03
CA THR A 252 -16.53 11.73 5.87
C THR A 252 -15.61 12.08 4.70
N ALA A 253 -14.43 12.65 4.95
CA ALA A 253 -13.44 12.91 3.90
C ALA A 253 -12.94 11.62 3.22
N PHE A 254 -12.72 10.55 4.00
CA PHE A 254 -12.38 9.23 3.46
C PHE A 254 -13.55 8.62 2.68
N ASP A 255 -14.77 8.69 3.21
CA ASP A 255 -15.97 8.13 2.54
C ASP A 255 -16.26 8.85 1.22
N ASN A 256 -15.97 10.14 1.16
CA ASN A 256 -16.08 10.96 -0.04
C ASN A 256 -14.92 10.77 -1.04
N SER A 257 -13.94 9.90 -0.77
CA SER A 257 -12.82 9.64 -1.69
C SER A 257 -13.29 9.16 -3.05
N ALA A 258 -14.36 8.35 -3.12
CA ALA A 258 -14.88 7.83 -4.38
C ALA A 258 -15.50 8.92 -5.27
N LYS A 259 -16.04 9.97 -4.64
CA LYS A 259 -16.70 11.10 -5.29
C LYS A 259 -15.68 12.14 -5.78
N PHE A 260 -14.77 12.56 -4.92
CA PHE A 260 -13.82 13.63 -5.24
C PHE A 260 -12.46 13.11 -5.71
N GLY A 261 -12.12 11.84 -5.48
CA GLY A 261 -10.81 11.26 -5.71
C GLY A 261 -9.81 11.64 -4.61
N ILE A 262 -8.85 10.75 -4.30
CA ILE A 262 -7.84 10.95 -3.23
C ILE A 262 -6.41 10.75 -3.73
N SER A 263 -5.59 11.79 -3.74
CA SER A 263 -4.17 11.64 -4.14
C SER A 263 -3.38 10.95 -3.03
N LEU A 264 -2.23 10.34 -3.36
CA LEU A 264 -1.37 9.72 -2.34
C LEU A 264 -0.96 10.70 -1.24
N ARG A 265 -0.67 11.95 -1.60
CA ARG A 265 -0.34 13.00 -0.64
C ARG A 265 -1.50 13.27 0.32
N VAL A 266 -2.72 13.41 -0.21
CA VAL A 266 -3.89 13.70 0.60
C VAL A 266 -4.27 12.52 1.48
N ASN A 267 -4.11 11.28 0.98
CA ASN A 267 -4.24 10.09 1.80
C ASN A 267 -3.25 10.09 2.97
N GLN A 268 -1.97 10.44 2.74
CA GLN A 268 -1.01 10.59 3.84
C GLN A 268 -1.46 11.65 4.85
N SER A 269 -1.92 12.82 4.38
CA SER A 269 -2.41 13.89 5.26
C SER A 269 -3.58 13.44 6.12
N LEU A 270 -4.59 12.79 5.53
CA LEU A 270 -5.76 12.29 6.27
C LEU A 270 -5.39 11.17 7.25
N LEU A 271 -4.53 10.22 6.85
CA LEU A 271 -4.04 9.17 7.75
C LEU A 271 -3.26 9.73 8.91
N ARG A 272 -2.44 10.76 8.66
CA ARG A 272 -1.71 11.47 9.71
C ARG A 272 -2.67 12.15 10.67
N ILE A 273 -3.65 12.91 10.17
CA ILE A 273 -4.67 13.55 11.01
C ILE A 273 -5.38 12.48 11.87
N ARG A 274 -5.80 11.37 11.26
CA ARG A 274 -6.44 10.26 11.97
C ARG A 274 -5.53 9.67 13.06
N GLN A 275 -4.23 9.48 12.79
CA GLN A 275 -3.27 9.02 13.80
C GLN A 275 -3.09 10.02 14.95
N GLN A 276 -3.11 11.32 14.65
CA GLN A 276 -3.02 12.38 15.66
C GLN A 276 -4.31 12.46 16.49
N LEU A 277 -5.48 12.33 15.88
CA LEU A 277 -6.76 12.26 16.59
C LEU A 277 -6.82 11.05 17.53
N PHE A 278 -6.45 9.86 17.06
CA PHE A 278 -6.32 8.67 17.93
C PHE A 278 -5.28 8.83 19.05
N ARG A 279 -4.30 9.72 18.86
CA ARG A 279 -3.36 10.07 19.92
C ARG A 279 -4.04 10.95 20.95
N ILE A 280 -4.84 11.94 20.51
CA ILE A 280 -5.65 12.77 21.40
C ILE A 280 -6.67 11.90 22.17
N ASP A 281 -7.35 10.95 21.53
CA ASP A 281 -8.25 9.98 22.21
C ASP A 281 -7.56 9.23 23.35
N ALA A 282 -6.28 8.91 23.17
CA ALA A 282 -5.51 8.19 24.18
C ALA A 282 -5.04 9.10 25.32
N LEU A 283 -4.90 10.42 25.09
CA LEU A 283 -4.34 11.35 26.06
C LEU A 283 -5.42 12.15 26.81
N LEU A 284 -6.56 12.43 26.15
CA LEU A 284 -7.64 13.21 26.72
C LEU A 284 -8.22 12.60 28.01
N PRO A 285 -8.44 11.27 28.12
CA PRO A 285 -8.90 10.65 29.36
C PRO A 285 -7.96 10.81 30.55
N LEU A 286 -6.66 11.05 30.30
CA LEU A 286 -5.67 11.27 31.37
C LEU A 286 -5.88 12.61 32.08
N LEU A 287 -6.70 13.51 31.52
CA LEU A 287 -7.04 14.76 32.19
C LEU A 287 -8.12 14.54 33.25
N ALA A 288 -8.97 13.52 33.10
CA ALA A 288 -10.08 13.23 34.00
C ALA A 288 -9.64 12.34 35.18
N ILE A 289 -9.94 12.78 36.41
CA ILE A 289 -9.60 12.07 37.65
C ILE A 289 -10.78 12.19 38.60
N ASP A 290 -11.36 11.06 39.02
CA ASP A 290 -12.44 11.01 40.00
C ASP A 290 -12.02 10.29 41.30
N SER A 291 -10.90 9.54 41.29
CA SER A 291 -10.35 8.82 42.45
C SER A 291 -8.80 8.72 42.44
N ASP A 292 -8.19 8.33 43.57
CA ASP A 292 -6.74 8.04 43.63
C ASP A 292 -6.34 6.74 42.93
N GLU A 293 -7.30 5.82 42.71
CA GLU A 293 -7.08 4.63 41.89
C GLU A 293 -6.91 5.01 40.42
N ASP A 294 -7.74 5.94 39.92
CA ASP A 294 -7.62 6.47 38.55
C ASP A 294 -6.24 7.08 38.29
N LYS A 295 -5.65 7.75 39.29
CA LYS A 295 -4.31 8.35 39.15
C LYS A 295 -3.25 7.30 38.81
N ARG A 296 -3.28 6.17 39.51
CA ARG A 296 -2.34 5.06 39.31
C ARG A 296 -2.61 4.36 37.97
N ASP A 297 -3.86 4.03 37.70
CA ASP A 297 -4.26 3.33 36.47
C ASP A 297 -3.95 4.17 35.22
N ASN A 298 -4.19 5.48 35.25
CA ASN A 298 -3.83 6.41 34.17
C ASN A 298 -2.31 6.50 33.96
N SER A 299 -1.52 6.46 35.04
CA SER A 299 -0.05 6.46 34.98
C SER A 299 0.49 5.17 34.33
N ILE A 300 -0.07 4.01 34.69
CA ILE A 300 0.25 2.72 34.07
C ILE A 300 -0.13 2.74 32.59
N TYR A 301 -1.36 3.18 32.29
CA TYR A 301 -1.87 3.26 30.93
C TYR A 301 -0.96 4.13 30.05
N LEU A 302 -0.54 5.31 30.53
CA LEU A 302 0.36 6.19 29.79
C LEU A 302 1.70 5.50 29.52
N THR A 303 2.30 4.86 30.53
CA THR A 303 3.57 4.15 30.40
C THR A 303 3.50 3.06 29.33
N ILE A 304 2.45 2.23 29.36
CA ILE A 304 2.22 1.18 28.36
C ILE A 304 2.05 1.78 26.96
N LYS A 305 1.35 2.92 26.82
CA LYS A 305 1.20 3.62 25.53
C LYS A 305 2.52 4.20 25.04
N LEU A 306 3.34 4.80 25.89
CA LEU A 306 4.65 5.34 25.51
C LEU A 306 5.58 4.23 25.00
N ILE A 307 5.61 3.08 25.68
CA ILE A 307 6.32 1.88 25.22
C ILE A 307 5.78 1.42 23.86
N LYS A 308 4.44 1.37 23.69
CA LYS A 308 3.79 1.02 22.41
C LYS A 308 4.23 1.94 21.27
N TYR A 309 4.20 3.24 21.50
CA TYR A 309 4.56 4.25 20.51
C TYR A 309 6.03 4.11 20.12
N ASN A 310 6.91 3.94 21.10
CA ASN A 310 8.33 3.70 20.84
C ASN A 310 8.58 2.42 20.02
N CYS A 311 8.00 1.29 20.42
CA CYS A 311 8.21 0.00 19.75
C CYS A 311 7.69 0.01 18.30
N ARG A 312 6.61 0.75 18.02
CA ARG A 312 5.97 0.77 16.69
C ARG A 312 6.44 1.88 15.76
N LYS A 313 7.33 2.78 16.19
CA LYS A 313 7.73 3.98 15.42
C LYS A 313 8.28 3.69 14.02
N ASN A 314 9.03 2.60 13.86
CA ASN A 314 9.67 2.20 12.59
C ASN A 314 8.91 1.06 11.86
N ASN A 315 7.61 0.90 12.11
CA ASN A 315 6.82 -0.14 11.45
C ASN A 315 6.44 0.28 10.01
N ILE A 316 7.28 -0.12 9.06
CA ILE A 316 7.09 0.14 7.61
C ILE A 316 5.92 -0.68 7.06
N ARG A 317 5.73 -1.91 7.53
CA ARG A 317 4.67 -2.79 7.00
C ARG A 317 3.30 -2.17 7.24
N ARG A 318 3.06 -1.66 8.44
CA ARG A 318 1.82 -0.95 8.78
C ARG A 318 1.67 0.32 7.96
N LEU A 319 2.72 1.14 7.84
CA LEU A 319 2.69 2.33 6.98
C LEU A 319 2.27 1.97 5.55
N MET A 320 2.92 0.97 4.95
CA MET A 320 2.61 0.50 3.59
C MET A 320 1.15 0.05 3.47
N LEU A 321 0.64 -0.69 4.45
CA LEU A 321 -0.76 -1.15 4.50
C LEU A 321 -1.71 0.05 4.52
N ASP A 322 -1.63 0.88 5.56
CA ASP A 322 -2.54 2.01 5.78
C ASP A 322 -2.49 3.01 4.59
N SER A 323 -1.29 3.26 4.05
CA SER A 323 -1.06 4.26 2.99
C SER A 323 -1.56 3.86 1.61
N THR A 324 -1.58 2.56 1.31
CA THR A 324 -1.87 2.07 -0.03
C THR A 324 -3.31 1.61 -0.16
N GLN A 325 -4.00 1.31 0.95
CA GLN A 325 -5.34 0.73 0.95
C GLN A 325 -6.37 1.62 0.25
N THR A 326 -6.55 2.87 0.67
CA THR A 326 -7.54 3.79 0.06
C THR A 326 -7.26 4.06 -1.41
N ILE A 327 -5.98 4.15 -1.79
CA ILE A 327 -5.58 4.38 -3.18
C ILE A 327 -5.81 3.13 -4.00
N ALA A 328 -5.48 1.96 -3.46
CA ALA A 328 -5.79 0.68 -4.08
C ALA A 328 -7.30 0.56 -4.27
N TYR A 329 -8.11 1.01 -3.31
CA TYR A 329 -9.57 1.05 -3.43
C TYR A 329 -10.03 1.92 -4.59
N GLU A 330 -9.59 3.18 -4.69
CA GLU A 330 -9.97 4.06 -5.80
C GLU A 330 -9.47 3.57 -7.16
N VAL A 331 -8.22 3.11 -7.22
CA VAL A 331 -7.63 2.53 -8.43
C VAL A 331 -8.45 1.32 -8.87
N THR A 332 -8.76 0.40 -7.94
CA THR A 332 -9.53 -0.81 -8.25
C THR A 332 -10.98 -0.47 -8.63
N GLN A 333 -11.62 0.50 -8.00
CA GLN A 333 -12.99 0.91 -8.36
C GLN A 333 -13.07 1.53 -9.76
N HIS A 334 -12.09 2.37 -10.13
CA HIS A 334 -12.03 2.90 -11.50
C HIS A 334 -11.78 1.78 -12.52
N THR A 335 -10.83 0.91 -12.20
CA THR A 335 -10.44 -0.20 -13.08
C THR A 335 -11.61 -1.18 -13.25
N ALA A 336 -12.39 -1.41 -12.20
CA ALA A 336 -13.63 -2.18 -12.24
C ALA A 336 -14.67 -1.58 -13.20
N LYS A 337 -14.95 -0.27 -13.12
CA LYS A 337 -15.90 0.42 -14.03
C LYS A 337 -15.49 0.29 -15.50
N THR A 338 -14.20 0.34 -15.79
CA THR A 338 -13.70 0.14 -17.17
C THR A 338 -13.75 -1.34 -17.58
N GLY A 339 -13.61 -2.26 -16.63
CA GLY A 339 -13.56 -3.71 -16.83
C GLY A 339 -14.91 -4.38 -17.14
N GLU A 340 -16.03 -3.82 -16.64
CA GLU A 340 -17.39 -4.39 -16.81
C GLU A 340 -17.74 -4.59 -18.29
N HIS A 341 -17.39 -3.64 -19.17
CA HIS A 341 -17.67 -3.72 -20.61
C HIS A 341 -16.85 -4.79 -21.37
N TYR A 342 -15.86 -5.40 -20.72
CA TYR A 342 -15.02 -6.44 -21.33
C TYR A 342 -15.45 -7.86 -20.96
N ILE A 343 -16.50 -8.04 -20.16
CA ILE A 343 -17.08 -9.35 -19.90
C ILE A 343 -18.15 -9.60 -20.96
N THR A 344 -17.90 -10.55 -21.85
CA THR A 344 -18.90 -11.00 -22.83
C THR A 344 -19.86 -11.95 -22.12
N GLU A 345 -21.14 -11.64 -22.10
CA GLU A 345 -22.22 -12.50 -21.60
C GLU A 345 -22.99 -13.15 -22.76
N SER A 346 -23.14 -12.43 -23.88
CA SER A 346 -23.90 -12.87 -25.05
C SER A 346 -23.02 -13.34 -26.22
N LYS A 347 -23.61 -14.12 -27.13
CA LYS A 347 -22.95 -14.52 -28.40
C LYS A 347 -22.58 -13.30 -29.26
N LYS A 348 -23.40 -12.25 -29.23
CA LYS A 348 -23.19 -11.01 -30.00
C LYS A 348 -21.97 -10.25 -29.47
N GLU A 349 -21.84 -10.14 -28.16
CA GLU A 349 -20.65 -9.54 -27.52
C GLU A 349 -19.38 -10.35 -27.81
N TYR A 350 -19.47 -11.68 -27.79
CA TYR A 350 -18.34 -12.55 -28.13
C TYR A 350 -17.82 -12.32 -29.56
N MET A 351 -18.72 -12.17 -30.53
CA MET A 351 -18.34 -11.83 -31.92
C MET A 351 -17.84 -10.39 -32.07
N HIS A 352 -18.46 -9.43 -31.36
CA HIS A 352 -17.98 -8.06 -31.35
C HIS A 352 -16.55 -7.96 -30.79
N MET A 353 -16.27 -8.69 -29.70
CA MET A 353 -14.92 -8.77 -29.13
C MET A 353 -13.91 -9.41 -30.07
N LEU A 354 -14.30 -10.45 -30.83
CA LEU A 354 -13.44 -11.02 -31.86
C LEU A 354 -13.07 -9.96 -32.92
N LEU A 355 -14.05 -9.22 -33.43
CA LEU A 355 -13.83 -8.20 -34.46
C LEU A 355 -12.93 -7.05 -33.97
N THR A 356 -13.17 -6.53 -32.76
CA THR A 356 -12.31 -5.48 -32.18
C THR A 356 -10.90 -6.01 -31.88
N ALA A 357 -10.77 -7.29 -31.52
CA ALA A 357 -9.47 -7.93 -31.33
C ALA A 357 -8.73 -8.17 -32.65
N MET A 358 -9.41 -8.50 -33.73
CA MET A 358 -8.80 -8.57 -35.06
C MET A 358 -8.17 -7.22 -35.46
N GLY A 359 -8.85 -6.09 -35.19
CA GLY A 359 -8.28 -4.76 -35.40
C GLY A 359 -7.01 -4.49 -34.57
N GLY A 360 -6.97 -4.99 -33.34
CA GLY A 360 -5.76 -4.96 -32.50
C GLY A 360 -4.61 -5.78 -33.09
N GLY A 361 -4.90 -6.99 -33.57
CA GLY A 361 -3.94 -7.87 -34.24
C GLY A 361 -3.34 -7.24 -35.49
N LEU A 362 -4.17 -6.56 -36.29
CA LEU A 362 -3.73 -5.83 -37.49
C LEU A 362 -2.68 -4.78 -37.13
N ILE A 363 -2.94 -3.92 -36.15
CA ILE A 363 -1.99 -2.88 -35.73
C ILE A 363 -0.70 -3.51 -35.20
N VAL A 364 -0.79 -4.55 -34.35
CA VAL A 364 0.42 -5.21 -33.82
C VAL A 364 1.27 -5.85 -34.92
N GLY A 365 0.67 -6.38 -35.99
CA GLY A 365 1.41 -6.87 -37.16
C GLY A 365 2.34 -5.79 -37.75
N PHE A 366 1.83 -4.56 -37.93
CA PHE A 366 2.65 -3.41 -38.34
C PHE A 366 3.74 -3.07 -37.32
N LEU A 367 3.42 -3.08 -36.02
CA LEU A 367 4.41 -2.79 -34.97
C LEU A 367 5.57 -3.78 -34.96
N CYS A 368 5.31 -5.06 -35.26
CA CYS A 368 6.35 -6.10 -35.36
C CYS A 368 7.30 -5.78 -36.51
N LEU A 369 6.77 -5.42 -37.68
CA LEU A 369 7.59 -5.01 -38.82
C LEU A 369 8.41 -3.76 -38.50
N PHE A 370 7.78 -2.71 -37.96
CA PHE A 370 8.46 -1.48 -37.59
C PHE A 370 9.57 -1.72 -36.58
N LYS A 371 9.38 -2.63 -35.62
CA LYS A 371 10.44 -3.03 -34.67
C LYS A 371 11.66 -3.58 -35.41
N VAL A 372 11.46 -4.49 -36.36
CA VAL A 372 12.57 -5.08 -37.13
C VAL A 372 13.31 -4.01 -37.93
N VAL A 373 12.58 -3.09 -38.56
CA VAL A 373 13.18 -1.99 -39.33
C VAL A 373 13.95 -1.02 -38.42
N LEU A 374 13.36 -0.59 -37.31
CA LEU A 374 13.99 0.28 -36.32
C LEU A 374 15.21 -0.37 -35.65
N GLY A 375 15.22 -1.71 -35.54
CA GLY A 375 16.36 -2.46 -35.02
C GLY A 375 17.60 -2.45 -35.91
N LYS A 376 17.48 -1.98 -37.17
CA LYS A 376 18.61 -1.77 -38.08
C LYS A 376 19.23 -0.37 -37.98
N ALA A 377 18.61 0.54 -37.23
CA ALA A 377 19.16 1.87 -37.04
C ALA A 377 20.48 1.78 -36.27
N GLY A 378 21.54 2.44 -36.73
CA GLY A 378 22.84 2.49 -36.05
C GLY A 378 22.83 3.43 -34.84
N VAL A 379 21.96 3.18 -33.87
CA VAL A 379 21.82 3.99 -32.64
C VAL A 379 22.33 3.22 -31.42
N SER A 380 22.60 3.94 -30.32
CA SER A 380 22.97 3.30 -29.05
C SER A 380 21.83 2.43 -28.50
N ASP A 381 22.12 1.57 -27.53
CA ASP A 381 21.10 0.74 -26.85
C ASP A 381 19.99 1.59 -26.20
N PHE A 382 20.34 2.79 -25.73
CA PHE A 382 19.37 3.78 -25.26
C PHE A 382 18.51 4.34 -26.40
N GLY A 383 19.12 4.61 -27.57
CA GLY A 383 18.40 4.99 -28.77
C GLY A 383 17.40 3.92 -29.22
N HIS A 384 17.80 2.64 -29.21
CA HIS A 384 16.89 1.53 -29.47
C HIS A 384 15.78 1.43 -28.43
N ALA A 385 16.09 1.60 -27.14
CA ALA A 385 15.08 1.65 -26.07
C ALA A 385 14.01 2.71 -26.37
N PHE A 386 14.44 3.91 -26.76
CA PHE A 386 13.55 5.01 -27.11
C PHE A 386 12.71 4.71 -28.36
N LEU A 387 13.33 4.25 -29.45
CA LEU A 387 12.63 3.94 -30.70
C LEU A 387 11.59 2.84 -30.53
N TYR A 388 11.93 1.75 -29.84
CA TYR A 388 10.99 0.67 -29.55
C TYR A 388 9.87 1.15 -28.63
N SER A 389 10.20 1.96 -27.61
CA SER A 389 9.21 2.53 -26.69
C SER A 389 8.21 3.41 -27.42
N MET A 390 8.67 4.26 -28.33
CA MET A 390 7.79 5.14 -29.11
C MET A 390 6.94 4.36 -30.11
N ASN A 391 7.51 3.37 -30.79
CA ASN A 391 6.75 2.48 -31.69
C ASN A 391 5.60 1.80 -30.95
N TYR A 392 5.90 1.18 -29.79
CA TYR A 392 4.89 0.49 -29.00
C TYR A 392 3.88 1.45 -28.36
N ALA A 393 4.33 2.56 -27.79
CA ALA A 393 3.45 3.56 -27.20
C ALA A 393 2.45 4.10 -28.22
N PHE A 394 2.92 4.46 -29.42
CA PHE A 394 2.07 4.89 -30.52
C PHE A 394 1.04 3.81 -30.89
N GLY A 395 1.49 2.57 -31.09
CA GLY A 395 0.63 1.44 -31.43
C GLY A 395 -0.45 1.17 -30.40
N PHE A 396 -0.12 1.14 -29.11
CA PHE A 396 -1.09 0.90 -28.04
C PHE A 396 -2.06 2.05 -27.85
N ILE A 397 -1.60 3.30 -28.00
CA ILE A 397 -2.50 4.47 -28.00
C ILE A 397 -3.47 4.40 -29.18
N LEU A 398 -2.99 4.02 -30.36
CA LEU A 398 -3.83 3.89 -31.56
C LEU A 398 -4.89 2.79 -31.39
N ILE A 399 -4.50 1.60 -30.92
CA ILE A 399 -5.43 0.50 -30.59
C ILE A 399 -6.51 1.01 -29.62
N TYR A 400 -6.11 1.71 -28.56
CA TYR A 400 -7.03 2.24 -27.55
C TYR A 400 -7.97 3.32 -28.11
N LEU A 401 -7.46 4.29 -28.87
CA LEU A 401 -8.27 5.40 -29.40
C LEU A 401 -9.28 4.95 -30.45
N LEU A 402 -8.93 3.92 -31.24
CA LEU A 402 -9.83 3.30 -32.24
C LEU A 402 -10.85 2.35 -31.62
N GLY A 403 -10.77 2.06 -30.32
CA GLY A 403 -11.67 1.12 -29.64
C GLY A 403 -11.38 -0.35 -29.98
N PHE A 404 -10.19 -0.65 -30.49
CA PHE A 404 -9.75 -2.03 -30.70
C PHE A 404 -9.32 -2.68 -29.39
N THR A 405 -9.40 -4.01 -29.38
CA THR A 405 -9.10 -4.81 -28.19
C THR A 405 -7.71 -5.42 -28.29
N LEU A 406 -6.87 -5.15 -27.30
CA LEU A 406 -5.65 -5.89 -27.06
C LEU A 406 -5.88 -6.89 -25.94
N ALA A 407 -5.65 -8.18 -26.23
CA ALA A 407 -5.73 -9.24 -25.24
C ALA A 407 -4.80 -8.94 -24.06
N THR A 408 -5.12 -9.48 -22.87
CA THR A 408 -4.29 -9.43 -21.64
C THR A 408 -4.22 -8.10 -20.89
N LYS A 409 -4.75 -6.98 -21.42
CA LYS A 409 -4.96 -5.74 -20.62
C LYS A 409 -6.24 -5.77 -19.79
N GLN A 410 -7.26 -6.45 -20.30
CA GLN A 410 -8.57 -6.63 -19.69
C GLN A 410 -8.60 -7.40 -18.35
N PRO A 411 -7.82 -8.48 -18.13
CA PRO A 411 -7.87 -9.29 -16.91
C PRO A 411 -7.60 -8.50 -15.64
N ALA A 412 -6.64 -7.57 -15.73
CA ALA A 412 -6.32 -6.66 -14.65
C ALA A 412 -7.53 -5.81 -14.24
N MET A 413 -8.36 -5.45 -15.21
CA MET A 413 -9.55 -4.62 -15.02
C MET A 413 -10.74 -5.41 -14.52
N THR A 414 -10.93 -6.61 -15.04
CA THR A 414 -12.05 -7.46 -14.68
C THR A 414 -11.91 -8.07 -13.28
N ALA A 415 -10.68 -8.33 -12.80
CA ALA A 415 -10.45 -8.80 -11.43
C ALA A 415 -11.06 -7.86 -10.38
N ALA A 416 -10.90 -6.56 -10.56
CA ALA A 416 -11.47 -5.55 -9.66
C ALA A 416 -13.00 -5.49 -9.74
N ALA A 417 -13.58 -5.67 -10.93
CA ALA A 417 -15.03 -5.74 -11.12
C ALA A 417 -15.65 -6.95 -10.43
N ILE A 418 -14.99 -8.11 -10.50
CA ILE A 418 -15.46 -9.35 -9.86
C ILE A 418 -15.49 -9.21 -8.33
N VAL A 419 -14.47 -8.59 -7.72
CA VAL A 419 -14.45 -8.36 -6.27
C VAL A 419 -15.57 -7.39 -5.86
N LYS A 420 -15.84 -6.35 -6.67
CA LYS A 420 -16.96 -5.43 -6.45
C LYS A 420 -18.32 -6.13 -6.55
N SER A 421 -18.52 -7.04 -7.50
CA SER A 421 -19.79 -7.79 -7.62
C SER A 421 -20.00 -8.80 -6.49
N ILE A 422 -18.91 -9.38 -5.98
CA ILE A 422 -18.94 -10.22 -4.77
C ILE A 422 -19.45 -9.40 -3.58
N GLU A 423 -18.97 -8.16 -3.44
CA GLU A 423 -19.37 -7.28 -2.34
C GLU A 423 -20.82 -6.81 -2.45
N GLY A 424 -21.30 -6.44 -3.65
CA GLY A 424 -22.69 -6.05 -3.85
C GLY A 424 -23.70 -7.17 -3.55
N GLY A 425 -23.24 -8.42 -3.48
CA GLY A 425 -24.00 -9.59 -3.03
C GLY A 425 -23.83 -9.94 -1.54
N LEU A 426 -23.09 -9.15 -0.75
CA LEU A 426 -22.93 -9.31 0.70
C LEU A 426 -24.15 -8.76 1.45
N SER A 427 -25.34 -9.32 1.22
CA SER A 427 -26.33 -9.33 2.30
C SER A 427 -25.92 -10.44 3.28
N ASP A 428 -26.10 -10.22 4.59
CA ASP A 428 -25.77 -11.15 5.69
C ASP A 428 -26.45 -12.54 5.61
N SER A 429 -27.10 -12.85 4.49
CA SER A 429 -27.89 -14.06 4.19
C SER A 429 -27.29 -14.97 3.09
N VAL A 430 -26.19 -14.60 2.43
CA VAL A 430 -25.59 -15.41 1.35
C VAL A 430 -24.48 -16.31 1.88
N ASN A 431 -24.61 -17.62 1.65
CA ASN A 431 -23.65 -18.63 2.09
C ASN A 431 -22.31 -18.48 1.34
N ASP A 432 -21.17 -18.69 2.02
CA ASP A 432 -19.82 -18.54 1.42
C ASP A 432 -19.64 -19.42 0.16
N ALA A 433 -20.30 -20.57 0.11
CA ALA A 433 -20.32 -21.46 -1.05
C ALA A 433 -20.92 -20.80 -2.30
N ASP A 434 -21.98 -20.02 -2.16
CA ASP A 434 -22.65 -19.32 -3.27
C ASP A 434 -21.81 -18.14 -3.78
N ARG A 435 -21.07 -17.47 -2.88
CA ARG A 435 -20.08 -16.44 -3.23
C ARG A 435 -18.97 -17.00 -4.10
N HIS A 436 -18.39 -18.13 -3.70
CA HIS A 436 -17.30 -18.74 -4.46
C HIS A 436 -17.77 -19.33 -5.79
N ARG A 437 -19.00 -19.85 -5.85
CA ARG A 437 -19.61 -20.31 -7.11
C ARG A 437 -19.85 -19.15 -8.07
N SER A 438 -20.39 -18.04 -7.57
CA SER A 438 -20.61 -16.82 -8.37
C SER A 438 -19.30 -16.27 -8.93
N PHE A 439 -18.23 -16.27 -8.12
CA PHE A 439 -16.88 -15.96 -8.59
C PHE A 439 -16.42 -16.88 -9.72
N ALA A 440 -16.62 -18.20 -9.58
CA ALA A 440 -16.20 -19.17 -10.60
C ALA A 440 -16.93 -18.96 -11.94
N ILE A 441 -18.21 -18.62 -11.91
CA ILE A 441 -19.01 -18.29 -13.10
C ILE A 441 -18.47 -17.01 -13.76
N LEU A 442 -18.29 -15.93 -12.98
CA LEU A 442 -17.75 -14.66 -13.48
C LEU A 442 -16.33 -14.82 -14.06
N PHE A 443 -15.48 -15.59 -13.38
CA PHE A 443 -14.14 -15.92 -13.87
C PHE A 443 -14.20 -16.69 -15.19
N SER A 444 -15.17 -17.60 -15.37
CA SER A 444 -15.35 -18.30 -16.64
C SER A 444 -15.72 -17.37 -17.79
N HIS A 445 -16.59 -16.38 -17.54
CA HIS A 445 -16.95 -15.37 -18.54
C HIS A 445 -15.74 -14.49 -18.89
N LEU A 446 -14.96 -14.09 -17.89
CA LEU A 446 -13.71 -13.36 -18.10
C LEU A 446 -12.74 -14.17 -18.96
N PHE A 447 -12.47 -15.42 -18.59
CA PHE A 447 -11.54 -16.28 -19.32
C PHE A 447 -12.00 -16.46 -20.78
N ARG A 448 -13.31 -16.62 -21.01
CA ARG A 448 -13.92 -16.68 -22.34
C ARG A 448 -13.65 -15.43 -23.18
N SER A 449 -13.83 -14.25 -22.59
CA SER A 449 -13.54 -12.97 -23.25
C SER A 449 -12.05 -12.85 -23.58
N GLN A 450 -11.16 -13.23 -22.68
CA GLN A 450 -9.72 -13.21 -22.95
C GLN A 450 -9.30 -14.17 -24.04
N PHE A 451 -9.88 -15.37 -24.03
CA PHE A 451 -9.59 -16.39 -25.03
C PHE A 451 -9.94 -15.91 -26.43
N ILE A 452 -11.15 -15.37 -26.64
CA ILE A 452 -11.55 -14.90 -27.98
C ILE A 452 -10.77 -13.66 -28.43
N ALA A 453 -10.43 -12.76 -27.50
CA ALA A 453 -9.56 -11.63 -27.79
C ALA A 453 -8.14 -12.08 -28.21
N PHE A 454 -7.59 -13.09 -27.52
CA PHE A 454 -6.32 -13.71 -27.90
C PHE A 454 -6.39 -14.30 -29.31
N VAL A 455 -7.41 -15.12 -29.59
CA VAL A 455 -7.60 -15.75 -30.89
C VAL A 455 -7.66 -14.69 -31.98
N GLY A 456 -8.47 -13.64 -31.81
CA GLY A 456 -8.58 -12.56 -32.79
C GLY A 456 -7.27 -11.80 -33.02
N ASN A 457 -6.55 -11.46 -31.95
CA ASN A 457 -5.24 -10.81 -32.02
C ASN A 457 -4.23 -11.66 -32.80
N VAL A 458 -4.05 -12.93 -32.43
CA VAL A 458 -3.05 -13.82 -33.04
C VAL A 458 -3.38 -14.18 -34.47
N PHE A 459 -4.65 -14.52 -34.72
CA PHE A 459 -5.12 -14.94 -36.05
C PHE A 459 -4.88 -13.87 -37.11
N VAL A 460 -4.89 -12.59 -36.74
CA VAL A 460 -4.63 -11.47 -37.67
C VAL A 460 -3.18 -10.98 -37.62
N ALA A 461 -2.55 -10.93 -36.45
CA ALA A 461 -1.17 -10.45 -36.33
C ALA A 461 -0.18 -11.30 -37.14
N PHE A 462 -0.34 -12.63 -37.13
CA PHE A 462 0.50 -13.55 -37.89
C PHE A 462 0.47 -13.29 -39.41
N PRO A 463 -0.69 -13.39 -40.10
CA PRO A 463 -0.72 -13.18 -41.55
C PRO A 463 -0.40 -11.75 -41.94
N VAL A 464 -0.78 -10.74 -41.15
CA VAL A 464 -0.44 -9.34 -41.45
C VAL A 464 1.07 -9.15 -41.40
N ALA A 465 1.76 -9.63 -40.36
CA ALA A 465 3.21 -9.55 -40.28
C ALA A 465 3.89 -10.27 -41.46
N LEU A 466 3.37 -11.44 -41.85
CA LEU A 466 3.88 -12.23 -42.97
C LEU A 466 3.74 -11.50 -44.31
N VAL A 467 2.55 -10.97 -44.60
CA VAL A 467 2.30 -10.21 -45.84
C VAL A 467 3.17 -8.96 -45.87
N LEU A 468 3.29 -8.25 -44.76
CA LEU A 468 4.08 -7.03 -44.67
C LEU A 468 5.57 -7.27 -44.89
N ILE A 469 6.16 -8.31 -44.28
CA ILE A 469 7.58 -8.61 -44.47
C ILE A 469 7.86 -9.12 -45.89
N TRP A 470 6.95 -9.91 -46.45
CA TRP A 470 7.04 -10.38 -47.84
C TRP A 470 6.99 -9.22 -48.83
N SER A 471 6.03 -8.32 -48.68
CA SER A 471 5.94 -7.11 -49.51
C SER A 471 7.16 -6.21 -49.36
N LEU A 472 7.68 -6.04 -48.14
CA LEU A 472 8.84 -5.18 -47.90
C LEU A 472 10.13 -5.77 -48.52
N GLN A 473 10.33 -7.09 -48.43
CA GLN A 473 11.46 -7.75 -49.09
C GLN A 473 11.38 -7.64 -50.62
N GLY A 474 10.18 -7.75 -51.20
CA GLY A 474 9.97 -7.55 -52.63
C GLY A 474 10.31 -6.15 -53.13
N VAL A 475 10.19 -5.13 -52.28
CA VAL A 475 10.51 -3.72 -52.60
C VAL A 475 11.98 -3.38 -52.33
N VAL A 476 12.56 -3.87 -51.24
CA VAL A 476 13.90 -3.48 -50.78
C VAL A 476 15.02 -4.34 -51.39
N GLY A 477 14.71 -5.54 -51.90
CA GLY A 477 15.66 -6.37 -52.66
C GLY A 477 16.73 -7.10 -51.84
N PHE A 478 16.83 -6.87 -50.52
CA PHE A 478 17.73 -7.58 -49.60
C PHE A 478 16.94 -8.24 -48.46
N GLN A 479 17.41 -9.39 -47.96
CA GLN A 479 16.78 -10.13 -46.85
C GLN A 479 16.74 -9.27 -45.58
N ILE A 480 15.53 -8.94 -45.12
CA ILE A 480 15.34 -8.05 -43.99
C ILE A 480 15.59 -8.77 -42.67
N VAL A 481 15.18 -10.03 -42.60
CA VAL A 481 15.44 -10.97 -41.51
C VAL A 481 16.39 -12.03 -42.07
N ASN A 482 17.60 -12.14 -41.51
CA ASN A 482 18.55 -13.19 -41.89
C ASN A 482 18.29 -14.48 -41.12
N GLN A 483 18.92 -15.59 -41.55
CA GLN A 483 18.78 -16.90 -40.92
C GLN A 483 19.06 -16.87 -39.40
N HIS A 484 20.11 -16.16 -38.98
CA HIS A 484 20.44 -16.04 -37.56
C HIS A 484 19.34 -15.35 -36.73
N LYS A 485 18.72 -14.29 -37.28
CA LYS A 485 17.62 -13.60 -36.61
C LYS A 485 16.34 -14.45 -36.61
N SER A 486 16.12 -15.25 -37.65
CA SER A 486 15.04 -16.24 -37.69
C SER A 486 15.16 -17.27 -36.55
N ASP A 487 16.34 -17.85 -36.38
CA ASP A 487 16.59 -18.85 -35.33
C ASP A 487 16.37 -18.26 -33.93
N VAL A 488 16.84 -17.02 -33.69
CA VAL A 488 16.61 -16.32 -32.42
C VAL A 488 15.12 -16.09 -32.18
N LEU A 489 14.37 -15.59 -33.17
CA LEU A 489 12.93 -15.32 -33.03
C LEU A 489 12.12 -16.59 -32.75
N LEU A 490 12.50 -17.74 -33.34
CA LEU A 490 11.82 -19.02 -33.11
C LEU A 490 12.22 -19.65 -31.77
N THR A 491 13.51 -19.58 -31.41
CA THR A 491 14.01 -20.08 -30.11
C THR A 491 13.39 -19.29 -28.95
N ASP A 492 13.20 -17.98 -29.10
CA ASP A 492 12.52 -17.13 -28.13
C ASP A 492 11.03 -17.49 -27.92
N LEU A 493 10.43 -18.26 -28.82
CA LEU A 493 9.07 -18.76 -28.61
C LEU A 493 9.06 -20.10 -27.88
N ASN A 494 10.15 -20.86 -27.92
CA ASN A 494 10.20 -22.18 -27.31
C ASN A 494 10.12 -22.08 -25.78
N PRO A 495 9.07 -22.61 -25.13
CA PRO A 495 8.88 -22.46 -23.69
C PRO A 495 9.88 -23.26 -22.83
N ILE A 496 10.58 -24.24 -23.43
CA ILE A 496 11.51 -25.14 -22.74
C ILE A 496 12.95 -24.64 -22.91
N GLU A 497 13.33 -24.30 -24.15
CA GLU A 497 14.71 -23.91 -24.49
C GLU A 497 15.02 -22.46 -24.14
N SER A 498 14.00 -21.65 -23.84
CA SER A 498 14.16 -20.22 -23.58
C SER A 498 13.41 -19.77 -22.33
N TRP A 499 13.73 -18.57 -21.86
CA TRP A 499 13.17 -18.01 -20.62
C TRP A 499 11.75 -17.43 -20.84
N ALA A 500 10.94 -18.10 -21.66
CA ALA A 500 9.68 -17.56 -22.18
C ALA A 500 8.67 -17.23 -21.10
N ILE A 501 8.58 -18.11 -20.11
CA ILE A 501 7.66 -17.98 -18.99
C ILE A 501 8.03 -16.78 -18.14
N LEU A 502 9.33 -16.57 -17.85
CA LEU A 502 9.78 -15.43 -17.06
C LEU A 502 9.52 -14.11 -17.79
N HIS A 503 9.92 -14.02 -19.06
CA HIS A 503 9.70 -12.83 -19.89
C HIS A 503 8.21 -12.54 -20.13
N ALA A 504 7.37 -13.57 -20.20
CA ALA A 504 5.92 -13.42 -20.24
C ALA A 504 5.34 -12.93 -18.90
N ALA A 505 5.88 -13.39 -17.78
CA ALA A 505 5.47 -12.93 -16.46
C ALA A 505 5.79 -11.43 -16.26
N ILE A 506 6.96 -10.97 -16.73
CA ILE A 506 7.34 -9.55 -16.73
C ILE A 506 6.31 -8.72 -17.52
N ALA A 507 5.88 -9.19 -18.69
CA ALA A 507 4.82 -8.53 -19.45
C ALA A 507 3.50 -8.44 -18.65
N GLY A 508 3.13 -9.52 -17.95
CA GLY A 508 1.98 -9.56 -17.04
C GLY A 508 2.06 -8.53 -15.91
N VAL A 509 3.24 -8.34 -15.33
CA VAL A 509 3.50 -7.29 -14.32
C VAL A 509 3.34 -5.89 -14.92
N PHE A 510 3.87 -5.64 -16.11
CA PHE A 510 3.72 -4.34 -16.77
C PHE A 510 2.27 -4.02 -17.18
N LEU A 511 1.49 -5.03 -17.57
CA LEU A 511 0.06 -4.90 -17.80
C LEU A 511 -0.66 -4.46 -16.51
N PHE A 512 -0.34 -5.08 -15.39
CA PHE A 512 -0.87 -4.71 -14.07
C PHE A 512 -0.47 -3.27 -13.67
N LEU A 513 0.82 -2.92 -13.79
CA LEU A 513 1.31 -1.57 -13.49
C LEU A 513 0.67 -0.50 -14.38
N SER A 514 0.48 -0.79 -15.67
CA SER A 514 -0.24 0.08 -16.60
C SER A 514 -1.69 0.33 -16.17
N GLY A 515 -2.36 -0.68 -15.59
CA GLY A 515 -3.68 -0.54 -14.98
C GLY A 515 -3.68 0.40 -13.76
N ILE A 516 -2.70 0.25 -12.86
CA ILE A 516 -2.53 1.15 -11.71
C ILE A 516 -2.30 2.60 -12.16
N ILE A 517 -1.47 2.81 -13.18
CA ILE A 517 -1.21 4.15 -13.74
C ILE A 517 -2.51 4.77 -14.25
N SER A 518 -3.34 4.01 -14.97
CA SER A 518 -4.65 4.47 -15.44
C SER A 518 -5.55 4.91 -14.28
N GLY A 519 -5.70 4.05 -13.26
CA GLY A 519 -6.53 4.36 -12.09
C GLY A 519 -6.01 5.57 -11.32
N SER A 520 -4.69 5.67 -11.12
CA SER A 520 -4.08 6.79 -10.40
C SER A 520 -4.23 8.12 -11.15
N ILE A 521 -4.11 8.14 -12.48
CA ILE A 521 -4.28 9.35 -13.29
C ILE A 521 -5.75 9.78 -13.29
N SER A 522 -6.69 8.85 -13.46
CA SER A 522 -8.13 9.15 -13.40
C SER A 522 -8.53 9.74 -12.05
N ASN A 523 -8.05 9.14 -10.97
CA ASN A 523 -8.25 9.65 -9.61
C ASN A 523 -7.66 11.06 -9.41
N LYS A 524 -6.48 11.34 -9.98
CA LYS A 524 -5.87 12.68 -9.96
C LYS A 524 -6.67 13.72 -10.77
N ILE A 525 -7.24 13.33 -11.92
CA ILE A 525 -8.11 14.19 -12.75
C ILE A 525 -9.31 14.66 -11.94
N LYS A 526 -9.98 13.74 -11.24
CA LYS A 526 -11.14 14.05 -10.38
C LYS A 526 -10.76 14.99 -9.23
N HIS A 527 -9.74 14.62 -8.45
CA HIS A 527 -9.35 15.38 -7.27
C HIS A 527 -8.90 16.79 -7.57
N LYS A 528 -8.10 16.97 -8.62
CA LYS A 528 -7.63 18.30 -9.02
C LYS A 528 -8.66 19.04 -9.88
N LYS A 529 -9.89 18.54 -9.99
CA LYS A 529 -10.99 19.12 -10.79
C LYS A 529 -10.52 19.52 -12.19
N ILE A 530 -9.69 18.68 -12.82
CA ILE A 530 -9.00 19.02 -14.09
C ILE A 530 -10.02 19.33 -15.19
N TYR A 531 -11.14 18.60 -15.24
CA TYR A 531 -12.25 18.89 -16.15
C TYR A 531 -12.69 20.36 -16.05
N ASN A 532 -13.03 20.84 -14.85
CA ASN A 532 -13.48 22.22 -14.64
C ASN A 532 -12.38 23.24 -14.97
N ARG A 533 -11.12 22.93 -14.64
CA ARG A 533 -9.99 23.82 -14.94
C ARG A 533 -9.75 23.99 -16.44
N ILE A 534 -9.89 22.91 -17.22
CA ILE A 534 -9.75 22.95 -18.68
C ILE A 534 -10.94 23.66 -19.31
N LYS A 535 -12.16 23.29 -18.90
CA LYS A 535 -13.40 23.90 -19.40
C LYS A 535 -13.41 25.42 -19.20
N GLU A 536 -12.98 25.88 -18.03
CA GLU A 536 -12.99 27.29 -17.68
C GLU A 536 -11.68 28.04 -18.01
N HIS A 537 -10.72 27.40 -18.67
CA HIS A 537 -9.43 28.01 -19.00
C HIS A 537 -9.58 29.16 -20.02
N PRO A 538 -9.16 30.40 -19.71
CA PRO A 538 -9.37 31.56 -20.58
C PRO A 538 -8.77 31.39 -21.99
N ILE A 539 -7.52 30.93 -22.09
CA ILE A 539 -6.82 30.77 -23.38
C ILE A 539 -7.48 29.67 -24.24
N LEU A 540 -7.98 28.59 -23.61
CA LEU A 540 -8.63 27.51 -24.36
C LEU A 540 -10.01 27.95 -24.87
N LYS A 541 -10.74 28.71 -24.07
CA LYS A 541 -12.03 29.30 -24.50
C LYS A 541 -11.84 30.30 -25.65
N ILE A 542 -10.73 31.03 -25.69
CA ILE A 542 -10.40 31.94 -26.79
C ILE A 542 -9.98 31.16 -28.04
N SER A 543 -9.10 30.16 -27.90
CA SER A 543 -8.52 29.43 -29.03
C SER A 543 -9.48 28.40 -29.67
N LEU A 544 -10.22 27.64 -28.86
CA LEU A 544 -11.09 26.55 -29.32
C LEU A 544 -12.58 26.90 -29.23
N GLY A 545 -12.93 28.06 -28.66
CA GLY A 545 -14.30 28.40 -28.30
C GLY A 545 -14.76 27.70 -27.00
N LYS A 546 -15.92 28.13 -26.46
CA LYS A 546 -16.50 27.57 -25.23
C LYS A 546 -16.85 26.08 -25.37
N GLU A 547 -17.49 25.71 -26.47
CA GLU A 547 -17.85 24.30 -26.75
C GLU A 547 -16.62 23.44 -27.05
N GLY A 548 -15.59 24.00 -27.70
CA GLY A 548 -14.33 23.30 -27.94
C GLY A 548 -13.55 23.02 -26.65
N ALA A 549 -13.47 24.02 -25.75
CA ALA A 549 -12.86 23.84 -24.43
C ALA A 549 -13.61 22.79 -23.57
N LYS A 550 -14.95 22.80 -23.61
CA LYS A 550 -15.78 21.78 -22.96
C LYS A 550 -15.56 20.39 -23.55
N SER A 551 -15.57 20.26 -24.86
CA SER A 551 -15.34 18.98 -25.55
C SER A 551 -13.94 18.43 -25.26
N PHE A 552 -12.92 19.29 -25.23
CA PHE A 552 -11.57 18.93 -24.85
C PHE A 552 -11.48 18.49 -23.37
N ALA A 553 -12.15 19.19 -22.47
CA ALA A 553 -12.24 18.79 -21.06
C ALA A 553 -12.88 17.40 -20.90
N THR A 554 -14.00 17.14 -21.58
CA THR A 554 -14.66 15.83 -21.58
C THR A 554 -13.76 14.74 -22.15
N TRP A 555 -13.01 15.04 -23.20
CA TRP A 555 -12.05 14.09 -23.80
C TRP A 555 -10.91 13.75 -22.83
N ILE A 556 -10.34 14.75 -22.15
CA ILE A 556 -9.29 14.54 -21.15
C ILE A 556 -9.82 13.69 -19.99
N GLU A 557 -11.01 14.01 -19.47
CA GLU A 557 -11.62 13.26 -18.38
C GLU A 557 -11.88 11.80 -18.75
N ALA A 558 -12.36 11.54 -19.97
CA ALA A 558 -12.72 10.20 -20.41
C ALA A 558 -11.53 9.36 -20.90
N LYS A 559 -10.54 9.95 -21.61
CA LYS A 559 -9.53 9.19 -22.36
C LYS A 559 -8.09 9.37 -21.88
N TRP A 560 -7.74 10.44 -21.16
CA TRP A 560 -6.34 10.74 -20.82
C TRP A 560 -5.69 9.65 -19.97
N ALA A 561 -6.43 9.10 -19.00
CA ALA A 561 -5.95 8.01 -18.17
C ALA A 561 -5.54 6.77 -19.00
N GLY A 562 -6.38 6.40 -19.97
CA GLY A 562 -6.11 5.30 -20.89
C GLY A 562 -4.96 5.59 -21.86
N VAL A 563 -4.85 6.81 -22.38
CA VAL A 563 -3.72 7.24 -23.23
C VAL A 563 -2.40 7.13 -22.46
N ALA A 564 -2.32 7.72 -21.27
CA ALA A 564 -1.10 7.68 -20.46
C ALA A 564 -0.74 6.25 -20.02
N SER A 565 -1.73 5.42 -19.68
CA SER A 565 -1.55 4.00 -19.36
C SER A 565 -0.95 3.21 -20.53
N ASN A 566 -1.47 3.39 -21.75
CA ASN A 566 -0.95 2.74 -22.96
C ASN A 566 0.43 3.28 -23.37
N PHE A 567 0.68 4.57 -23.17
CA PHE A 567 1.99 5.18 -23.37
C PHE A 567 3.05 4.50 -22.49
N TRP A 568 2.82 4.46 -21.17
CA TRP A 568 3.75 3.84 -20.23
C TRP A 568 3.90 2.34 -20.46
N PHE A 569 2.84 1.65 -20.86
CA PHE A 569 2.93 0.25 -21.26
C PHE A 569 3.89 0.07 -22.45
N GLY A 570 3.79 0.90 -23.48
CA GLY A 570 4.72 0.94 -24.60
C GLY A 570 6.16 1.20 -24.17
N VAL A 571 6.37 2.16 -23.26
CA VAL A 571 7.69 2.48 -22.70
C VAL A 571 8.28 1.30 -21.93
N PHE A 572 7.50 0.61 -21.08
CA PHE A 572 7.97 -0.57 -20.37
C PHE A 572 8.37 -1.69 -21.34
N LEU A 573 7.54 -1.93 -22.38
CA LEU A 573 7.83 -2.93 -23.40
C LEU A 573 9.08 -2.61 -24.25
N GLY A 574 9.27 -1.35 -24.61
CA GLY A 574 10.37 -0.96 -25.49
C GLY A 574 11.72 -0.83 -24.80
N SER A 575 11.73 -0.51 -23.49
CA SER A 575 12.96 -0.23 -22.75
C SER A 575 13.54 -1.42 -21.97
N THR A 576 12.76 -2.48 -21.75
CA THR A 576 13.18 -3.57 -20.85
C THR A 576 14.42 -4.32 -21.33
N ALA A 577 14.54 -4.59 -22.63
CA ALA A 577 15.75 -5.23 -23.17
C ALA A 577 17.00 -4.39 -22.91
N SER A 578 16.95 -3.08 -23.17
CA SER A 578 18.07 -2.18 -22.92
C SER A 578 18.40 -2.02 -21.44
N ILE A 579 17.39 -2.01 -20.56
CA ILE A 579 17.59 -2.01 -19.10
C ILE A 579 18.24 -3.32 -18.65
N GLY A 580 17.83 -4.45 -19.21
CA GLY A 580 18.44 -5.76 -18.98
C GLY A 580 19.93 -5.74 -19.31
N ILE A 581 20.28 -5.31 -20.52
CA ILE A 581 21.67 -5.18 -20.98
C ILE A 581 22.47 -4.29 -20.03
N PHE A 582 21.94 -3.12 -19.64
CA PHE A 582 22.61 -2.20 -18.70
C PHE A 582 22.87 -2.82 -17.33
N LEU A 583 21.95 -3.66 -16.83
CA LEU A 583 22.08 -4.35 -15.54
C LEU A 583 22.89 -5.67 -15.64
N GLY A 584 23.32 -6.08 -16.83
CA GLY A 584 23.96 -7.38 -17.06
C GLY A 584 23.01 -8.57 -16.91
N LEU A 585 21.69 -8.34 -17.03
CA LEU A 585 20.65 -9.35 -16.92
C LEU A 585 20.04 -9.63 -18.30
N ASN A 586 19.83 -10.91 -18.64
CA ASN A 586 19.13 -11.29 -19.86
C ASN A 586 17.61 -11.08 -19.71
N LEU A 587 17.17 -9.82 -19.61
CA LEU A 587 15.75 -9.44 -19.51
C LEU A 587 15.21 -9.08 -20.88
N ASP A 588 14.13 -9.75 -21.28
CA ASP A 588 13.31 -9.39 -22.43
C ASP A 588 11.81 -9.46 -22.08
N ILE A 589 10.93 -9.10 -23.02
CA ILE A 589 9.48 -9.18 -22.83
C ILE A 589 8.84 -9.98 -23.94
N ARG A 590 7.99 -10.91 -23.52
CA ARG A 590 7.20 -11.72 -24.44
C ARG A 590 5.72 -11.48 -24.21
N HIS A 591 5.11 -10.83 -25.19
CA HIS A 591 3.68 -10.57 -25.21
C HIS A 591 3.05 -11.38 -26.34
N ILE A 592 1.97 -12.08 -26.00
CA ILE A 592 1.19 -12.99 -26.84
C ILE A 592 1.02 -12.55 -28.32
N THR A 593 0.58 -11.31 -28.57
CA THR A 593 0.33 -10.81 -29.93
C THR A 593 1.63 -10.53 -30.71
N PHE A 594 2.68 -10.08 -30.01
CA PHE A 594 4.00 -9.90 -30.62
C PHE A 594 4.68 -11.25 -30.87
N ALA A 595 4.45 -12.24 -30.01
CA ALA A 595 4.94 -13.60 -30.21
C ALA A 595 4.40 -14.20 -31.51
N ALA A 596 3.12 -13.99 -31.83
CA ALA A 596 2.52 -14.40 -33.11
C ALA A 596 3.14 -13.69 -34.32
N GLY A 597 3.31 -12.36 -34.25
CA GLY A 597 3.99 -11.61 -35.32
C GLY A 597 5.44 -12.02 -35.51
N ASN A 598 6.18 -12.22 -34.41
CA ASN A 598 7.57 -12.70 -34.43
C ASN A 598 7.69 -14.11 -35.00
N MET A 599 6.71 -15.00 -34.74
CA MET A 599 6.67 -16.32 -35.35
C MET A 599 6.57 -16.22 -36.87
N ALA A 600 5.70 -15.34 -37.40
CA ALA A 600 5.58 -15.11 -38.84
C ALA A 600 6.90 -14.59 -39.44
N LEU A 601 7.52 -13.61 -38.78
CA LEU A 601 8.81 -13.04 -39.21
C LEU A 601 9.95 -14.07 -39.15
N GLY A 602 9.97 -14.92 -38.11
CA GLY A 602 10.94 -15.99 -37.94
C GLY A 602 10.81 -17.05 -39.03
N LEU A 603 9.60 -17.55 -39.27
CA LEU A 603 9.34 -18.53 -40.33
C LEU A 603 9.72 -17.99 -41.72
N PHE A 604 9.39 -16.73 -42.00
CA PHE A 604 9.75 -16.09 -43.25
C PHE A 604 11.27 -15.94 -43.42
N GLY A 605 11.98 -15.49 -42.38
CA GLY A 605 13.44 -15.32 -42.43
C GLY A 605 14.24 -16.63 -42.51
N GLY A 606 13.61 -17.76 -42.18
CA GLY A 606 14.17 -19.11 -42.35
C GLY A 606 13.71 -19.80 -43.64
N ASP A 607 13.15 -19.04 -44.59
CA ASP A 607 12.59 -19.51 -45.86
C ASP A 607 11.57 -20.65 -45.70
N PHE A 608 10.85 -20.71 -44.57
CA PHE A 608 9.94 -21.80 -44.19
C PHE A 608 10.57 -23.20 -44.14
N HIS A 609 11.91 -23.31 -44.13
CA HIS A 609 12.63 -24.58 -43.98
C HIS A 609 12.74 -25.02 -42.51
N SER A 610 12.09 -24.30 -41.59
CA SER A 610 11.96 -24.68 -40.19
C SER A 610 11.23 -26.03 -40.10
N GLY A 611 11.87 -27.05 -39.54
CA GLY A 611 11.23 -28.35 -39.32
C GLY A 611 9.94 -28.25 -38.49
N TRP A 612 9.21 -29.36 -38.36
CA TRP A 612 7.92 -29.37 -37.63
C TRP A 612 8.06 -29.01 -36.14
N TYR A 613 9.22 -29.26 -35.52
CA TYR A 613 9.45 -29.04 -34.10
C TYR A 613 9.45 -27.54 -33.69
N PRO A 614 10.24 -26.64 -34.31
CA PRO A 614 10.15 -25.20 -34.03
C PRO A 614 8.75 -24.60 -34.24
N ILE A 615 7.99 -25.08 -35.22
CA ILE A 615 6.62 -24.62 -35.49
C ILE A 615 5.69 -25.04 -34.33
N LEU A 616 5.74 -26.31 -33.93
CA LEU A 616 4.93 -26.82 -32.82
C LEU A 616 5.27 -26.11 -31.51
N MET A 617 6.57 -25.97 -31.20
CA MET A 617 7.04 -25.27 -30.00
C MET A 617 6.69 -23.78 -30.04
N GLY A 618 6.70 -23.15 -31.22
CA GLY A 618 6.25 -21.77 -31.40
C GLY A 618 4.77 -21.58 -31.08
N ILE A 619 3.90 -22.49 -31.56
CA ILE A 619 2.45 -22.45 -31.28
C ILE A 619 2.17 -22.67 -29.79
N LEU A 620 2.78 -23.70 -29.19
CA LEU A 620 2.67 -23.96 -27.75
C LEU A 620 3.22 -22.79 -26.94
N GLY A 621 4.33 -22.20 -27.37
CA GLY A 621 4.95 -21.02 -26.81
C GLY A 621 4.02 -19.81 -26.80
N ILE A 622 3.39 -19.48 -27.93
CA ILE A 622 2.41 -18.38 -28.03
C ILE A 622 1.25 -18.58 -27.03
N GLY A 623 0.70 -19.80 -26.98
CA GLY A 623 -0.35 -20.15 -26.01
C GLY A 623 0.10 -19.99 -24.56
N MET A 624 1.28 -20.50 -24.22
CA MET A 624 1.84 -20.42 -22.87
C MET A 624 2.19 -18.99 -22.46
N ILE A 625 2.86 -18.22 -23.32
CA ILE A 625 3.15 -16.80 -23.11
C ILE A 625 1.85 -16.05 -22.83
N GLY A 626 0.81 -16.32 -23.61
CA GLY A 626 -0.49 -15.72 -23.43
C GLY A 626 -1.18 -16.04 -22.12
N PHE A 627 -1.17 -17.31 -21.74
CA PHE A 627 -1.70 -17.76 -20.47
C PHE A 627 -0.95 -17.13 -19.28
N VAL A 628 0.38 -17.03 -19.37
CA VAL A 628 1.21 -16.41 -18.32
C VAL A 628 0.97 -14.89 -18.24
N ASN A 629 0.92 -14.19 -19.39
CA ASN A 629 0.57 -12.76 -19.43
C ASN A 629 -0.77 -12.51 -18.71
N PHE A 630 -1.78 -13.35 -19.00
CA PHE A 630 -3.11 -13.31 -18.39
C PHE A 630 -3.07 -13.56 -16.88
N ILE A 631 -2.54 -14.72 -16.45
CA ILE A 631 -2.69 -15.16 -15.05
C ILE A 631 -1.90 -14.29 -14.09
N VAL A 632 -0.70 -13.83 -14.48
CA VAL A 632 0.12 -12.95 -13.65
C VAL A 632 -0.55 -11.59 -13.47
N SER A 633 -1.03 -10.99 -14.56
CA SER A 633 -1.73 -9.71 -14.50
C SER A 633 -3.03 -9.81 -13.68
N PHE A 634 -3.82 -10.86 -13.92
CA PHE A 634 -5.05 -11.13 -13.18
C PHE A 634 -4.79 -11.36 -11.68
N ALA A 635 -3.81 -12.19 -11.32
CA ALA A 635 -3.50 -12.52 -9.92
C ALA A 635 -3.04 -11.29 -9.14
N LEU A 636 -2.20 -10.43 -9.72
CA LEU A 636 -1.75 -9.19 -9.09
C LEU A 636 -2.90 -8.20 -8.90
N SER A 637 -3.76 -8.04 -9.90
CA SER A 637 -4.96 -7.21 -9.77
C SER A 637 -5.96 -7.74 -8.77
N LEU A 638 -6.20 -9.06 -8.76
CA LEU A 638 -7.09 -9.69 -7.78
C LEU A 638 -6.54 -9.52 -6.36
N TRP A 639 -5.24 -9.74 -6.17
CA TRP A 639 -4.56 -9.49 -4.90
C TRP A 639 -4.73 -8.05 -4.44
N LEU A 640 -4.53 -7.07 -5.34
CA LEU A 640 -4.70 -5.66 -5.02
C LEU A 640 -6.17 -5.32 -4.69
N ALA A 641 -7.13 -5.88 -5.43
CA ALA A 641 -8.56 -5.65 -5.23
C ALA A 641 -9.12 -6.29 -3.96
N LEU A 642 -8.64 -7.48 -3.57
CA LEU A 642 -9.00 -8.08 -2.28
C LEU A 642 -8.39 -7.28 -1.13
N ARG A 643 -7.13 -6.86 -1.28
CA ARG A 643 -6.43 -6.06 -0.29
C ARG A 643 -7.03 -4.67 -0.12
N SER A 644 -7.54 -4.05 -1.18
CA SER A 644 -8.18 -2.74 -1.06
C SER A 644 -9.47 -2.75 -0.24
N ARG A 645 -10.03 -3.93 0.01
CA ARG A 645 -11.28 -4.15 0.76
C ARG A 645 -11.09 -4.93 2.05
N ASP A 646 -9.86 -5.06 2.53
CA ASP A 646 -9.51 -5.85 3.73
C ASP A 646 -9.98 -7.32 3.72
N ILE A 647 -10.18 -7.90 2.53
CA ILE A 647 -10.54 -9.32 2.40
C ILE A 647 -9.29 -10.18 2.68
N PRO A 648 -9.35 -11.18 3.59
CA PRO A 648 -8.21 -12.02 3.92
C PRO A 648 -7.65 -12.77 2.71
N LEU A 649 -6.32 -12.83 2.59
CA LEU A 649 -5.67 -13.58 1.50
C LEU A 649 -5.95 -15.10 1.53
N SER A 650 -6.39 -15.64 2.67
CA SER A 650 -6.86 -17.03 2.77
C SER A 650 -8.04 -17.31 1.85
N GLU A 651 -8.90 -16.31 1.58
CA GLU A 651 -10.05 -16.43 0.67
C GLU A 651 -9.65 -16.78 -0.76
N VAL A 652 -8.46 -16.33 -1.21
CA VAL A 652 -7.94 -16.58 -2.56
C VAL A 652 -7.88 -18.08 -2.84
N LYS A 653 -7.51 -18.90 -1.84
CA LYS A 653 -7.43 -20.36 -2.00
C LYS A 653 -8.79 -20.97 -2.31
N TYR A 654 -9.84 -20.53 -1.62
CA TYR A 654 -11.21 -21.03 -1.81
C TYR A 654 -11.80 -20.59 -3.16
N LEU A 655 -11.49 -19.36 -3.58
CA LEU A 655 -11.86 -18.83 -4.90
C LEU A 655 -11.24 -19.66 -6.03
N PHE A 656 -9.93 -19.92 -5.98
CA PHE A 656 -9.25 -20.75 -6.99
C PHE A 656 -9.75 -22.21 -6.98
N HIS A 657 -10.01 -22.78 -5.80
CA HIS A 657 -10.57 -24.11 -5.70
C HIS A 657 -11.94 -24.21 -6.39
N SER A 658 -12.78 -23.19 -6.22
CA SER A 658 -14.11 -23.15 -6.83
C SER A 658 -14.06 -22.95 -8.34
N VAL A 659 -13.12 -22.14 -8.85
CA VAL A 659 -12.84 -22.04 -10.30
C VAL A 659 -12.42 -23.40 -10.86
N TRP A 660 -11.53 -24.11 -10.17
CA TRP A 660 -11.06 -25.42 -10.61
C TRP A 660 -12.19 -26.46 -10.65
N LEU A 661 -13.03 -26.49 -9.62
CA LEU A 661 -14.23 -27.32 -9.61
C LEU A 661 -15.16 -26.99 -10.78
N TYR A 662 -15.44 -25.70 -11.01
CA TYR A 662 -16.30 -25.27 -12.10
C TYR A 662 -15.73 -25.63 -13.48
N PHE A 663 -14.42 -25.43 -13.68
CA PHE A 663 -13.71 -25.82 -14.90
C PHE A 663 -13.81 -27.32 -15.18
N ARG A 664 -13.67 -28.17 -14.15
CA ARG A 664 -13.78 -29.62 -14.30
C ARG A 664 -15.19 -30.06 -14.70
N HIS A 665 -16.23 -29.37 -14.22
CA HIS A 665 -17.63 -29.74 -14.52
C HIS A 665 -18.14 -29.13 -15.83
N LYS A 666 -17.76 -27.89 -16.14
CA LYS A 666 -18.19 -27.16 -17.35
C LYS A 666 -16.98 -26.51 -18.06
N PRO A 667 -16.07 -27.28 -18.69
CA PRO A 667 -14.90 -26.71 -19.35
C PRO A 667 -15.28 -25.85 -20.57
N ILE A 668 -16.32 -26.22 -21.30
CA ILE A 668 -16.75 -25.53 -22.53
C ILE A 668 -17.19 -24.08 -22.25
N SER A 669 -17.76 -23.80 -21.08
CA SER A 669 -18.23 -22.44 -20.74
C SER A 669 -17.10 -21.42 -20.61
N PHE A 670 -15.86 -21.88 -20.38
CA PHE A 670 -14.68 -21.03 -20.35
C PHE A 670 -14.24 -20.58 -21.73
N PHE A 671 -14.60 -21.27 -22.81
CA PHE A 671 -14.09 -20.95 -24.15
C PHE A 671 -15.18 -20.41 -25.07
N PHE A 672 -16.42 -20.89 -24.90
CA PHE A 672 -17.53 -20.60 -25.82
C PHE A 672 -18.82 -20.21 -25.08
N PRO A 673 -19.67 -19.37 -25.71
CA PRO A 673 -20.99 -19.05 -25.18
C PRO A 673 -21.95 -20.24 -25.32
N VAL A 674 -22.14 -20.98 -24.23
CA VAL A 674 -23.18 -22.00 -24.08
C VAL A 674 -24.55 -21.32 -23.86
N LYS A 675 -25.59 -21.77 -24.57
CA LYS A 675 -26.98 -21.34 -24.32
C LYS A 675 -27.45 -21.97 -22.99
N ASN A 676 -27.90 -21.12 -22.06
CA ASN A 676 -28.59 -21.39 -20.79
C ASN A 676 -28.23 -22.68 -20.03
N SER A 677 -27.70 -22.50 -18.82
CA SER A 677 -28.21 -23.26 -17.67
C SER A 677 -28.53 -22.26 -16.57
#